data_AF-A0A952JJZ2-F1
#
_entry.id   AF-A0A952JJZ2-F1
#
_cell.length_a   1.000
_cell.length_b   1.000
_cell.length_c   1.000
_cell.angle_alpha   90.00
_cell.angle_beta   90.00
_cell.angle_gamma   90.00
#
_symmetry.space_group_name_H-M   'P 1'
#
loop_
_entity.id
_entity.type
_entity.pdbx_description
1 polymer ?
#
loop_
_entity_poly.entity_id
_entity_poly.type
_entity_poly.pdbx_seq_one_letter_code
_entity_poly.pdbx_strand_id
1 'polypeptide(L)'
;MRNACIVILLLATQWVKAQEKYNANSLPVFKQVSHPFMPTITSRYLFFSTDGLMWFSTASGLTSFDGSDLVYYSDVSESNSFGLNSITAIAEDKAQNLYIATTKCLIFYNRKDKSFIQLRYKFNGTPKLYDISGIATYIDKEGMVYFGTGTKGLFIYDPYKKVMQHFNLDATKPDEWQDRLFNTVSSIAAHASDTGKIWLGTYHGIYLFDKHTKKISQNFEIVTPLAQKYMYLKTVDKQFVTVEKMDVVNDSTIWFNSWAGGFGHYNIHTGKVNLYLRDAVYKSNNRQYGYVIPGFAKWQPGKYLLGIFNPHPAIYDVNTGKINFIKLNPDEASIDEVRFVTNDRHGNLWILSKGQLYAELPINTQLLTIPVKKQMHGIYFNNTSNQYYTTPYGVYVYDSNFNRVKTIPVPLFNNYFTFNEPTFLAITKDGSGRFWATGLETYILNPGQDEFDRIDKIFPSLAWIKTKGEFNDVIALKNGDILLGNINGTVYHINHQTFLTDTIKINNYNTTGSYYFKAMPLNYDSNRNVVYIQSEKTIAQYFFATKTQRPIPYLSLFGNAKINDARLDFALDYTGRIWIWIPGYGIRIIDPDKLRCVDSIRIATRGLINGDFTRMCYGGNGFMFLQASNGIVIYNYTKNRSVLLDNRNGLISPVSRFMGYCNGYLWVSGYYNIQNFNLKNFDKLSLKITPVLNSIMADTTRVYVRGAINEETKIYLNYNQNNLNLSFSAPEFFFPERIEYAYQLLPADKEWHYTGNVNRKIIYSNLSPGKYYFKLKAQMKGGNWDTQALEYIIIIKPAWWQTLWFRLLCLVAALFLTIYLVRLRIQNVRNKEIQKSQHEKELLELEAQALRLQMNPHFIFNCMNSIKSLIQQHEEDKAVRYLTTFSKLIRTLFSNADKKEITLFDEMETCKLYLQLEAMRFDARFSYQIIVDENLDLKSIQIPALIIQPFIENAIWHGIVPKNEKGHILLSVLKNNKTVEIIIDDDGIGREASKQNKSASGLKHNSKGVNLTQSRLLLDNMLKQRHATIAIIDKRNHYGLADGTKVIITINEEIS
;
A
#
# COMPACT_ATOMS: atom_id res chain seq x y z
N MET A 1 57.66 22.36 52.52
CA MET A 1 57.29 21.10 51.84
C MET A 1 56.37 20.16 52.66
N ARG A 2 56.18 20.31 53.98
CA ARG A 2 55.29 19.44 54.78
C ARG A 2 53.77 19.72 54.64
N ASN A 3 53.36 20.93 54.26
CA ASN A 3 51.93 21.29 54.18
C ASN A 3 51.25 20.93 52.84
N ALA A 4 52.00 20.65 51.78
CA ALA A 4 51.44 20.19 50.50
C ALA A 4 51.03 18.70 50.53
N CYS A 5 51.71 17.88 51.34
CA CYS A 5 51.41 16.45 51.45
C CYS A 5 50.14 16.16 52.29
N ILE A 6 49.80 17.02 53.26
CA ILE A 6 48.62 16.82 54.12
C ILE A 6 47.32 17.20 53.41
N VAL A 7 47.33 18.22 52.54
CA VAL A 7 46.16 18.60 51.73
C VAL A 7 45.88 17.57 50.63
N ILE A 8 46.92 16.96 50.05
CA ILE A 8 46.77 15.90 49.04
C ILE A 8 46.30 14.58 49.68
N LEU A 9 46.72 14.24 50.91
CA LEU A 9 46.20 13.06 51.64
C LEU A 9 44.77 13.25 52.16
N LEU A 10 44.37 14.45 52.56
CA LEU A 10 42.98 14.73 52.99
C LEU A 10 42.00 14.83 51.81
N LEU A 11 42.43 15.36 50.66
CA LEU A 11 41.63 15.32 49.42
C LEU A 11 41.56 13.90 48.83
N ALA A 12 42.64 13.11 48.92
CA ALA A 12 42.63 11.71 48.50
C ALA A 12 41.74 10.83 49.40
N THR A 13 41.71 11.07 50.71
CA THR A 13 40.86 10.28 51.63
C THR A 13 39.38 10.67 51.57
N GLN A 14 39.04 11.94 51.29
CA GLN A 14 37.64 12.33 51.01
C GLN A 14 37.17 11.87 49.62
N TRP A 15 38.04 11.79 48.62
CA TRP A 15 37.72 11.18 47.32
C TRP A 15 37.61 9.64 47.39
N VAL A 16 38.39 8.99 48.26
CA VAL A 16 38.30 7.53 48.47
C VAL A 16 37.05 7.16 49.28
N LYS A 17 36.63 7.96 50.28
CA LYS A 17 35.35 7.75 50.99
C LYS A 17 34.11 8.16 50.19
N ALA A 18 34.24 9.04 49.20
CA ALA A 18 33.16 9.35 48.25
C ALA A 18 33.04 8.33 47.10
N GLN A 19 33.94 7.35 47.01
CA GLN A 19 33.92 6.28 46.02
C GLN A 19 33.46 4.91 46.58
N GLU A 20 33.17 4.81 47.88
CA GLU A 20 32.57 3.63 48.51
C GLU A 20 31.04 3.77 48.63
N LYS A 21 30.35 3.61 47.50
CA LYS A 21 28.97 3.11 47.31
C LYS A 21 28.44 3.46 45.91
N TYR A 22 29.25 3.23 44.87
CA TYR A 22 28.67 3.05 43.54
C TYR A 22 28.15 1.62 43.44
N ASN A 23 26.98 1.37 44.04
CA ASN A 23 26.14 0.27 43.59
C ASN A 23 25.79 0.59 42.13
N ALA A 24 26.46 -0.06 41.18
CA ALA A 24 26.24 0.13 39.74
C ALA A 24 24.79 -0.17 39.26
N ASN A 25 23.87 -0.49 40.19
CA ASN A 25 22.45 -0.76 40.00
C ASN A 25 21.49 0.39 40.44
N SER A 26 21.96 1.58 40.86
CA SER A 26 21.07 2.48 41.63
C SER A 26 20.37 3.63 40.87
N LEU A 27 20.68 3.92 39.60
CA LEU A 27 20.07 5.03 38.84
C LEU A 27 19.65 4.62 37.43
N PRO A 28 18.57 5.19 36.88
CA PRO A 28 18.14 4.93 35.50
C PRO A 28 19.14 5.53 34.49
N VAL A 29 19.31 4.83 33.37
CA VAL A 29 20.13 5.27 32.24
C VAL A 29 19.20 5.75 31.13
N PHE A 30 19.38 7.00 30.71
CA PHE A 30 18.58 7.60 29.64
C PHE A 30 19.31 7.53 28.31
N LYS A 31 18.53 7.31 27.26
CA LYS A 31 18.96 7.43 25.87
C LYS A 31 18.11 8.50 25.20
N GLN A 32 18.75 9.37 24.42
CA GLN A 32 18.02 10.28 23.54
C GLN A 32 17.29 9.48 22.46
N VAL A 33 15.98 9.68 22.36
CA VAL A 33 15.16 9.14 21.27
C VAL A 33 15.32 10.09 20.09
N SER A 34 16.17 9.71 19.15
CA SER A 34 16.49 10.51 17.97
C SER A 34 15.75 10.00 16.75
N HIS A 35 15.05 10.92 16.07
CA HIS A 35 14.50 10.72 14.74
C HIS A 35 15.03 11.86 13.85
N PRO A 36 15.47 11.60 12.60
CA PRO A 36 16.09 12.62 11.74
C PRO A 36 15.21 13.86 11.51
N PHE A 37 13.90 13.69 11.62
CA PHE A 37 12.89 14.72 11.45
C PHE A 37 12.04 14.91 12.70
N MET A 38 12.58 14.65 13.90
CA MET A 38 11.82 14.86 15.14
C MET A 38 11.43 16.35 15.23
N PRO A 39 10.14 16.71 15.19
CA PRO A 39 9.71 18.10 15.28
C PRO A 39 9.92 18.61 16.70
N THR A 40 10.03 19.93 16.84
CA THR A 40 9.99 20.56 18.16
C THR A 40 8.65 20.20 18.81
N ILE A 41 8.71 19.42 19.89
CA ILE A 41 7.52 19.07 20.68
C ILE A 41 7.05 20.33 21.39
N THR A 42 5.85 20.81 21.05
CA THR A 42 5.25 22.01 21.64
C THR A 42 4.38 21.67 22.84
N SER A 43 3.92 20.42 22.97
CA SER A 43 3.08 19.97 24.07
C SER A 43 3.82 19.98 25.39
N ARG A 44 3.07 20.32 26.46
CA ARG A 44 3.50 20.11 27.85
C ARG A 44 3.21 18.68 28.34
N TYR A 45 2.79 17.79 27.45
CA TYR A 45 2.26 16.48 27.78
C TYR A 45 2.67 15.45 26.73
N LEU A 46 2.97 14.23 27.17
CA LEU A 46 3.19 13.06 26.32
C LEU A 46 2.23 11.97 26.75
N PHE A 47 1.49 11.40 25.80
CA PHE A 47 0.53 10.34 26.07
C PHE A 47 0.95 9.04 25.38
N PHE A 48 0.89 7.92 26.09
CA PHE A 48 1.16 6.59 25.53
C PHE A 48 -0.16 5.82 25.43
N SER A 49 -0.59 5.50 24.22
CA SER A 49 -1.85 4.79 23.95
C SER A 49 -1.71 3.27 24.07
N THR A 50 -2.85 2.57 24.15
CA THR A 50 -2.90 1.09 24.27
C THR A 50 -2.21 0.37 23.11
N ASP A 51 -2.15 0.99 21.93
CA ASP A 51 -1.59 0.44 20.70
C ASP A 51 -0.09 0.73 20.50
N GLY A 52 0.60 1.14 21.58
CA GLY A 52 2.05 1.37 21.59
C GLY A 52 2.48 2.69 20.96
N LEU A 53 1.54 3.56 20.56
CA LEU A 53 1.86 4.89 20.03
C LEU A 53 2.11 5.90 21.15
N MET A 54 3.00 6.83 20.87
CA MET A 54 3.16 8.05 21.63
C MET A 54 2.44 9.19 20.91
N TRP A 55 1.63 9.95 21.64
CA TRP A 55 0.86 11.08 21.14
C TRP A 55 1.31 12.37 21.81
N PHE A 56 1.48 13.41 21.00
CA PHE A 56 1.89 14.74 21.44
C PHE A 56 1.47 15.81 20.42
N SER A 57 1.64 17.08 20.76
CA SER A 57 1.40 18.18 19.82
C SER A 57 2.69 18.73 19.23
N THR A 58 2.62 19.10 17.96
CA THR A 58 3.66 19.84 17.23
C THR A 58 3.07 21.16 16.72
N ALA A 59 3.87 21.99 16.07
CA ALA A 59 3.36 23.17 15.36
C ALA A 59 2.26 22.81 14.32
N SER A 60 2.30 21.60 13.77
CA SER A 60 1.34 21.08 12.80
C SER A 60 0.14 20.37 13.44
N GLY A 61 0.06 20.30 14.77
CA GLY A 61 -1.07 19.73 15.50
C GLY A 61 -0.84 18.34 16.10
N LEU A 62 -1.92 17.56 16.22
CA LEU A 62 -1.91 16.24 16.85
C LEU A 62 -1.06 15.27 16.03
N THR A 63 -0.02 14.75 16.68
CA THR A 63 0.99 13.89 16.05
C THR A 63 1.14 12.61 16.86
N SER A 64 1.21 11.46 16.19
CA SER A 64 1.64 10.21 16.81
C SER A 64 3.04 9.82 16.34
N PHE A 65 3.78 9.15 17.21
CA PHE A 65 5.10 8.60 16.97
C PHE A 65 5.16 7.16 17.47
N ASP A 66 5.74 6.27 16.66
CA ASP A 66 5.92 4.85 16.99
C ASP A 66 7.39 4.46 17.26
N GLY A 67 8.30 5.44 17.27
CA GLY A 67 9.74 5.20 17.37
C GLY A 67 10.47 5.32 16.04
N SER A 68 9.78 5.13 14.92
CA SER A 68 10.36 5.17 13.58
C SER A 68 9.68 6.16 12.63
N ASP A 69 8.35 6.33 12.69
CA ASP A 69 7.58 7.26 11.87
C ASP A 69 6.74 8.23 12.71
N LEU A 70 6.54 9.41 12.12
CA LEU A 70 5.60 10.42 12.60
C LEU A 70 4.36 10.45 11.70
N VAL A 71 3.19 10.40 12.31
CA VAL A 71 1.90 10.51 11.62
C VAL A 71 1.16 11.74 12.15
N TYR A 72 0.81 12.65 11.23
CA TYR A 72 0.04 13.85 11.52
C TYR A 72 -1.43 13.60 11.22
N TYR A 73 -2.31 13.89 12.18
CA TYR A 73 -3.75 13.61 12.09
C TYR A 73 -4.60 14.84 11.83
N SER A 74 -4.07 16.03 12.08
CA SER A 74 -4.72 17.31 11.81
C SER A 74 -3.89 18.12 10.82
N ASP A 75 -4.55 18.95 10.01
CA ASP A 75 -3.85 19.97 9.23
C ASP A 75 -3.60 21.26 10.04
N VAL A 76 -2.85 22.21 9.48
CA VAL A 76 -2.51 23.48 10.17
C VAL A 76 -3.77 24.31 10.48
N SER A 77 -4.79 24.26 9.63
CA SER A 77 -6.03 25.02 9.80
C SER A 77 -6.87 24.45 10.95
N GLU A 78 -7.09 23.14 10.97
CA GLU A 78 -7.74 22.40 12.05
C GLU A 78 -7.00 22.59 13.37
N SER A 79 -5.66 22.52 13.32
CA SER A 79 -4.81 22.68 14.49
C SER A 79 -4.94 24.05 15.11
N ASN A 80 -5.01 25.10 14.29
CA ASN A 80 -5.21 26.47 14.77
C ASN A 80 -6.63 26.68 15.30
N SER A 81 -7.65 26.12 14.65
CA SER A 81 -9.05 26.24 15.09
C SER A 81 -9.29 25.55 16.43
N PHE A 82 -8.84 24.30 16.58
CA PHE A 82 -9.10 23.50 17.77
C PHE A 82 -8.00 23.61 18.85
N GLY A 83 -6.86 24.22 18.55
CA GLY A 83 -5.72 24.30 19.47
C GLY A 83 -4.94 23.00 19.59
N LEU A 84 -4.96 22.13 18.57
CA LEU A 84 -4.25 20.83 18.58
C LEU A 84 -2.71 21.00 18.55
N ASN A 85 -2.21 22.21 18.32
CA ASN A 85 -0.79 22.57 18.46
C ASN A 85 -0.39 22.93 19.91
N SER A 86 -1.34 22.95 20.84
CA SER A 86 -1.17 23.31 22.25
C SER A 86 -2.02 22.38 23.14
N ILE A 87 -1.70 21.09 23.09
CA ILE A 87 -2.38 20.05 23.88
C ILE A 87 -1.85 20.05 25.32
N THR A 88 -2.77 20.00 26.28
CA THR A 88 -2.48 20.01 27.73
C THR A 88 -2.67 18.64 28.37
N ALA A 89 -3.63 17.85 27.92
CA ALA A 89 -3.84 16.47 28.38
C ALA A 89 -4.60 15.61 27.35
N ILE A 90 -4.36 14.30 27.38
CA ILE A 90 -5.03 13.30 26.54
C ILE A 90 -5.45 12.12 27.41
N ALA A 91 -6.67 11.64 27.23
CA ALA A 91 -7.14 10.38 27.78
C ALA A 91 -7.70 9.48 26.67
N GLU A 92 -7.59 8.16 26.82
CA GLU A 92 -8.00 7.16 25.83
C GLU A 92 -9.11 6.27 26.40
N ASP A 93 -10.18 6.06 25.63
CA ASP A 93 -11.26 5.15 26.00
C ASP A 93 -10.94 3.67 25.67
N LYS A 94 -11.83 2.75 26.04
CA LYS A 94 -11.67 1.32 25.74
C LYS A 94 -11.72 1.00 24.24
N ALA A 95 -12.27 1.89 23.42
CA ALA A 95 -12.32 1.78 21.96
C ALA A 95 -11.13 2.48 21.29
N GLN A 96 -10.13 2.92 22.07
CA GLN A 96 -8.93 3.63 21.66
C GLN A 96 -9.14 5.07 21.17
N ASN A 97 -10.34 5.64 21.24
CA ASN A 97 -10.58 7.05 20.89
C ASN A 97 -9.95 7.99 21.91
N LEU A 98 -9.63 9.20 21.48
CA LEU A 98 -8.91 10.17 22.32
C LEU A 98 -9.83 11.31 22.75
N TYR A 99 -9.81 11.61 24.04
CA TYR A 99 -10.36 12.82 24.62
C TYR A 99 -9.22 13.78 24.93
N ILE A 100 -9.19 14.90 24.22
CA ILE A 100 -8.06 15.81 24.18
C ILE A 100 -8.50 17.14 24.80
N ALA A 101 -7.74 17.59 25.79
CA ALA A 101 -7.82 18.95 26.32
C ALA A 101 -6.79 19.82 25.61
N THR A 102 -7.23 20.97 25.10
CA THR A 102 -6.36 22.00 24.53
C THR A 102 -6.52 23.32 25.27
N THR A 103 -5.60 24.26 25.02
CA THR A 103 -5.71 25.62 25.52
C THR A 103 -6.90 26.41 24.96
N LYS A 104 -7.57 25.90 23.92
CA LYS A 104 -8.74 26.52 23.30
C LYS A 104 -10.06 25.80 23.57
N CYS A 105 -10.09 24.48 23.41
CA CYS A 105 -11.33 23.70 23.49
C CYS A 105 -11.09 22.25 23.97
N LEU A 106 -12.20 21.55 24.27
CA LEU A 106 -12.23 20.11 24.52
C LEU A 106 -12.60 19.39 23.23
N ILE A 107 -11.92 18.28 22.95
CA ILE A 107 -12.05 17.56 21.67
C ILE A 107 -12.23 16.07 21.94
N PHE A 108 -13.15 15.45 21.22
CA PHE A 108 -13.21 14.01 21.04
C PHE A 108 -12.69 13.67 19.64
N TYR A 109 -11.59 12.92 19.57
CA TYR A 109 -11.04 12.42 18.32
C TYR A 109 -11.47 10.96 18.13
N ASN A 110 -12.41 10.77 17.19
CA ASN A 110 -12.83 9.45 16.76
C ASN A 110 -11.78 8.89 15.80
N ARG A 111 -11.05 7.86 16.24
CA ARG A 111 -9.95 7.28 15.45
C ARG A 111 -10.41 6.45 14.26
N LYS A 112 -11.63 5.91 14.34
CA LYS A 112 -12.25 5.12 13.28
C LYS A 112 -12.67 6.01 12.11
N ASP A 113 -13.43 7.06 12.42
CA ASP A 113 -13.94 8.00 11.42
C ASP A 113 -12.93 9.10 11.07
N LYS A 114 -11.80 9.15 11.80
CA LYS A 114 -10.71 10.15 11.67
C LYS A 114 -11.21 11.58 11.77
N SER A 115 -12.20 11.80 12.63
CA SER A 115 -12.88 13.09 12.76
C SER A 115 -12.66 13.70 14.14
N PHE A 116 -12.39 15.00 14.17
CA PHE A 116 -12.38 15.79 15.40
C PHE A 116 -13.77 16.34 15.69
N ILE A 117 -14.28 16.10 16.89
CA ILE A 117 -15.55 16.62 17.38
C ILE A 117 -15.28 17.52 18.57
N GLN A 118 -15.59 18.81 18.43
CA GLN A 118 -15.47 19.76 19.53
C GLN A 118 -16.58 19.52 20.56
N LEU A 119 -16.21 19.31 21.82
CA LEU A 119 -17.14 19.15 22.93
C LEU A 119 -17.43 20.53 23.53
N ARG A 120 -18.66 21.03 23.29
CA ARG A 120 -19.13 22.32 23.81
C ARG A 120 -20.07 22.14 24.99
N TYR A 121 -20.06 23.11 25.89
CA TYR A 121 -20.93 23.13 27.06
C TYR A 121 -22.06 24.15 26.89
N LYS A 122 -23.27 23.78 27.32
CA LYS A 122 -24.43 24.68 27.38
C LYS A 122 -24.66 25.05 28.84
N PHE A 123 -24.44 26.32 29.17
CA PHE A 123 -24.68 26.80 30.53
C PHE A 123 -26.19 26.97 30.79
N ASN A 124 -26.64 26.48 31.96
CA ASN A 124 -28.06 26.50 32.35
C ASN A 124 -28.64 27.92 32.28
N GLY A 125 -29.87 28.03 31.75
CA GLY A 125 -30.53 29.32 31.55
C GLY A 125 -30.07 30.11 30.33
N THR A 126 -29.14 29.59 29.51
CA THR A 126 -28.70 30.24 28.27
C THR A 126 -28.81 29.30 27.05
N PRO A 127 -29.17 29.83 25.86
CA PRO A 127 -29.13 29.05 24.62
C PRO A 127 -27.71 28.92 24.04
N LYS A 128 -26.74 29.67 24.58
CA LYS A 128 -25.38 29.77 24.05
C LYS A 128 -24.54 28.55 24.39
N LEU A 129 -23.76 28.08 23.42
CA LEU A 129 -22.72 27.07 23.60
C LEU A 129 -21.38 27.76 23.86
N TYR A 130 -20.61 27.21 24.80
CA TYR A 130 -19.31 27.72 25.21
C TYR A 130 -18.21 26.72 24.88
N ASP A 131 -17.11 27.27 24.39
CA ASP A 131 -15.86 26.55 24.19
C ASP A 131 -15.08 26.54 25.51
N ILE A 132 -14.58 25.37 25.90
CA ILE A 132 -13.98 25.15 27.22
C ILE A 132 -12.51 24.79 27.04
N SER A 133 -11.60 25.58 27.59
CA SER A 133 -10.18 25.23 27.64
C SER A 133 -9.92 24.23 28.77
N GLY A 134 -9.18 23.16 28.46
CA GLY A 134 -8.87 22.10 29.41
C GLY A 134 -7.40 22.08 29.82
N ILE A 135 -7.13 21.53 30.99
CA ILE A 135 -5.77 21.33 31.53
C ILE A 135 -5.53 19.85 31.84
N ALA A 136 -6.53 19.15 32.38
CA ALA A 136 -6.42 17.76 32.76
C ALA A 136 -7.54 16.92 32.17
N THR A 137 -7.26 15.65 31.88
CA THR A 137 -8.26 14.66 31.45
C THR A 137 -8.13 13.38 32.26
N TYR A 138 -9.26 12.74 32.54
CA TYR A 138 -9.32 11.44 33.20
C TYR A 138 -10.57 10.68 32.73
N ILE A 139 -10.46 9.37 32.53
CA ILE A 139 -11.60 8.51 32.19
C ILE A 139 -11.72 7.46 33.29
N ASP A 140 -12.92 7.34 33.86
CA ASP A 140 -13.17 6.34 34.89
C ASP A 140 -13.50 4.94 34.32
N LYS A 141 -13.74 3.98 35.20
CA LYS A 141 -13.99 2.58 34.80
C LYS A 141 -15.32 2.42 34.08
N GLU A 142 -16.28 3.30 34.39
CA GLU A 142 -17.62 3.42 33.82
C GLU A 142 -17.59 4.10 32.43
N GLY A 143 -16.49 4.76 32.06
CA GLY A 143 -16.31 5.44 30.78
C GLY A 143 -16.73 6.91 30.78
N MET A 144 -17.00 7.49 31.95
CA MET A 144 -17.26 8.91 32.11
C MET A 144 -15.94 9.69 31.96
N VAL A 145 -16.00 10.80 31.24
CA VAL A 145 -14.81 11.60 30.93
C VAL A 145 -14.81 12.87 31.78
N TYR A 146 -13.73 13.08 32.51
CA TYR A 146 -13.53 14.20 33.41
C TYR A 146 -12.51 15.16 32.81
N PHE A 147 -12.86 16.45 32.78
CA PHE A 147 -12.02 17.52 32.29
C PHE A 147 -11.79 18.55 33.38
N GLY A 148 -10.53 18.75 33.77
CA GLY A 148 -10.12 19.85 34.63
C GLY A 148 -9.81 21.09 33.81
N THR A 149 -10.19 22.27 34.29
CA THR A 149 -10.00 23.54 33.56
C THR A 149 -9.19 24.54 34.39
N GLY A 150 -8.66 25.58 33.74
CA GLY A 150 -7.86 26.60 34.41
C GLY A 150 -8.64 27.59 35.26
N THR A 151 -9.92 27.79 34.96
CA THR A 151 -10.71 28.86 35.59
C THR A 151 -12.17 28.51 35.85
N LYS A 152 -12.64 27.36 35.32
CA LYS A 152 -14.05 26.98 35.28
C LYS A 152 -14.36 25.70 36.07
N GLY A 153 -13.42 25.12 36.80
CA GLY A 153 -13.68 23.94 37.64
C GLY A 153 -13.60 22.65 36.85
N LEU A 154 -14.46 21.71 37.23
CA LEU A 154 -14.53 20.35 36.70
C LEU A 154 -15.71 20.21 35.73
N PHE A 155 -15.45 19.60 34.57
CA PHE A 155 -16.50 19.17 33.65
C PHE A 155 -16.53 17.64 33.58
N ILE A 156 -17.74 17.08 33.50
CA ILE A 156 -17.96 15.64 33.37
C ILE A 156 -18.80 15.40 32.13
N TYR A 157 -18.26 14.66 31.18
CA TYR A 157 -18.90 14.31 29.92
C TYR A 157 -19.33 12.83 29.93
N ASP A 158 -20.62 12.60 29.67
CA ASP A 158 -21.19 11.29 29.42
C ASP A 158 -21.15 11.02 27.91
N PRO A 159 -20.28 10.13 27.42
CA PRO A 159 -20.17 9.86 25.99
C PRO A 159 -21.38 9.14 25.40
N TYR A 160 -22.17 8.43 26.22
CA TYR A 160 -23.38 7.73 25.77
C TYR A 160 -24.53 8.71 25.59
N LYS A 161 -24.73 9.61 26.57
CA LYS A 161 -25.80 10.62 26.52
C LYS A 161 -25.40 11.86 25.71
N LYS A 162 -24.10 12.05 25.45
CA LYS A 162 -23.50 13.25 24.86
C LYS A 162 -23.84 14.53 25.64
N VAL A 163 -23.94 14.41 26.96
CA VAL A 163 -24.25 15.53 27.87
C VAL A 163 -23.03 15.84 28.72
N MET A 164 -22.78 17.12 28.94
CA MET A 164 -21.71 17.63 29.79
C MET A 164 -22.29 18.33 31.02
N GLN A 165 -21.74 18.02 32.18
CA GLN A 165 -22.06 18.65 33.48
C GLN A 165 -20.87 19.48 33.94
N HIS A 166 -21.15 20.54 34.69
CA HIS A 166 -20.17 21.50 35.20
C HIS A 166 -20.25 21.57 36.73
N PHE A 167 -19.10 21.61 37.39
CA PHE A 167 -18.97 21.71 38.83
C PHE A 167 -17.91 22.75 39.22
N ASN A 168 -18.32 23.74 40.01
CA ASN A 168 -17.43 24.70 40.64
C ASN A 168 -16.79 24.09 41.90
N LEU A 169 -15.52 24.42 42.17
CA LEU A 169 -14.82 23.97 43.39
C LEU A 169 -15.34 24.68 44.64
N ASP A 170 -15.79 25.93 44.48
CA ASP A 170 -16.45 26.70 45.53
C ASP A 170 -17.92 26.32 45.64
N ALA A 171 -18.23 25.49 46.64
CA ALA A 171 -19.59 25.01 46.92
C ALA A 171 -20.57 26.14 47.29
N THR A 172 -20.09 27.32 47.72
CA THR A 172 -20.95 28.47 48.01
C THR A 172 -21.44 29.18 46.75
N LYS A 173 -20.81 28.89 45.59
CA LYS A 173 -21.09 29.53 44.30
C LYS A 173 -21.23 28.49 43.17
N PRO A 174 -22.23 27.59 43.25
CA PRO A 174 -22.36 26.45 42.34
C PRO A 174 -22.66 26.88 40.89
N ASP A 175 -23.40 27.96 40.68
CA ASP A 175 -23.90 28.38 39.36
C ASP A 175 -23.15 29.58 38.73
N GLU A 176 -22.04 30.05 39.30
CA GLU A 176 -21.33 31.20 38.71
C GLU A 176 -20.48 30.78 37.49
N TRP A 177 -20.69 31.48 36.36
CA TRP A 177 -19.97 31.28 35.08
C TRP A 177 -18.78 32.26 34.88
N GLN A 178 -18.12 32.70 35.95
CA GLN A 178 -16.97 33.61 35.87
C GLN A 178 -15.62 32.87 35.90
N ASP A 179 -14.60 33.43 35.24
CA ASP A 179 -13.24 32.89 35.29
C ASP A 179 -12.61 33.15 36.66
N ARG A 180 -12.24 32.09 37.37
CA ARG A 180 -11.66 32.17 38.71
C ARG A 180 -10.48 31.22 38.84
N LEU A 181 -9.31 31.72 39.23
CA LEU A 181 -8.15 30.88 39.54
C LEU A 181 -8.47 29.86 40.64
N PHE A 182 -9.39 30.19 41.55
CA PHE A 182 -9.86 29.27 42.60
C PHE A 182 -10.48 27.98 42.04
N ASN A 183 -11.04 28.05 40.84
CA ASN A 183 -11.66 26.93 40.14
C ASN A 183 -10.66 26.14 39.27
N THR A 184 -9.35 26.34 39.42
CA THR A 184 -8.36 25.57 38.66
C THR A 184 -8.37 24.10 39.08
N VAL A 185 -8.56 23.20 38.12
CA VAL A 185 -8.34 21.75 38.28
C VAL A 185 -7.22 21.34 37.32
N SER A 186 -6.02 21.17 37.87
CA SER A 186 -4.77 20.91 37.14
C SER A 186 -4.42 19.43 37.03
N SER A 187 -4.94 18.58 37.92
CA SER A 187 -4.79 17.13 37.81
C SER A 187 -5.99 16.38 38.39
N ILE A 188 -6.23 15.17 37.88
CA ILE A 188 -7.34 14.31 38.31
C ILE A 188 -6.79 12.90 38.49
N ALA A 189 -7.09 12.26 39.61
CA ALA A 189 -6.65 10.89 39.91
C ALA A 189 -7.78 10.07 40.52
N ALA A 190 -7.76 8.76 40.26
CA ALA A 190 -8.68 7.82 40.89
C ALA A 190 -8.40 7.72 42.41
N HIS A 191 -9.44 7.49 43.21
CA HIS A 191 -9.22 7.03 44.58
C HIS A 191 -8.69 5.58 44.56
N ALA A 192 -7.85 5.21 45.54
CA ALA A 192 -7.19 3.90 45.54
C ALA A 192 -8.16 2.73 45.75
N SER A 193 -9.07 2.79 46.73
CA SER A 193 -10.10 1.75 46.95
C SER A 193 -11.52 2.08 46.48
N ASP A 194 -11.96 3.35 46.56
CA ASP A 194 -13.36 3.75 46.34
C ASP A 194 -13.60 4.30 44.91
N THR A 195 -14.18 3.50 44.02
CA THR A 195 -14.47 3.92 42.63
C THR A 195 -15.54 5.02 42.54
N GLY A 196 -16.31 5.24 43.61
CA GLY A 196 -17.26 6.32 43.75
C GLY A 196 -16.62 7.68 44.00
N LYS A 197 -15.29 7.75 44.14
CA LYS A 197 -14.56 9.00 44.45
C LYS A 197 -13.36 9.23 43.54
N ILE A 198 -13.04 10.51 43.33
CA ILE A 198 -11.83 10.94 42.62
C ILE A 198 -11.16 12.11 43.34
N TRP A 199 -9.85 12.18 43.20
CA TRP A 199 -9.02 13.27 43.71
C TRP A 199 -8.83 14.33 42.63
N LEU A 200 -8.99 15.60 43.00
CA LEU A 200 -8.75 16.76 42.16
C LEU A 200 -7.57 17.54 42.72
N GLY A 201 -6.52 17.67 41.92
CA GLY A 201 -5.41 18.56 42.20
C GLY A 201 -5.76 19.94 41.66
N THR A 202 -5.66 20.94 42.52
CA THR A 202 -6.16 22.30 42.24
C THR A 202 -5.07 23.34 42.51
N TYR A 203 -5.36 24.60 42.20
CA TYR A 203 -4.52 25.72 42.62
C TYR A 203 -4.45 25.88 44.16
N HIS A 204 -5.42 25.31 44.88
CA HIS A 204 -5.58 25.43 46.33
C HIS A 204 -5.45 24.07 47.05
N GLY A 205 -4.61 23.18 46.56
CA GLY A 205 -4.38 21.87 47.18
C GLY A 205 -5.24 20.76 46.57
N ILE A 206 -5.51 19.72 47.37
CA ILE A 206 -6.18 18.51 46.93
C ILE A 206 -7.62 18.50 47.43
N TYR A 207 -8.55 18.27 46.52
CA TYR A 207 -9.99 18.12 46.78
C TYR A 207 -10.44 16.69 46.47
N LEU A 208 -11.49 16.25 47.16
CA LEU A 208 -12.15 14.97 46.95
C LEU A 208 -13.53 15.22 46.34
N PHE A 209 -13.77 14.64 45.17
CA PHE A 209 -15.07 14.65 44.51
C PHE A 209 -15.75 13.29 44.68
N ASP A 210 -16.95 13.31 45.25
CA ASP A 210 -17.81 12.15 45.40
C ASP A 210 -18.78 12.08 44.22
N LYS A 211 -18.67 11.02 43.42
CA LYS A 211 -19.43 10.83 42.17
C LYS A 211 -20.91 10.60 42.41
N HIS A 212 -21.30 10.08 43.58
CA HIS A 212 -22.70 9.75 43.90
C HIS A 212 -23.44 10.98 44.39
N THR A 213 -22.86 11.66 45.38
CA THR A 213 -23.44 12.86 45.98
C THR A 213 -23.18 14.13 45.17
N LYS A 214 -22.25 14.07 44.20
CA LYS A 214 -21.77 15.20 43.40
C LYS A 214 -21.19 16.35 44.24
N LYS A 215 -20.70 16.04 45.44
CA LYS A 215 -20.10 17.00 46.35
C LYS A 215 -18.58 17.03 46.20
N ILE A 216 -18.03 18.23 46.31
CA ILE A 216 -16.59 18.51 46.36
C ILE A 216 -16.26 18.89 47.80
N SER A 217 -15.25 18.24 48.37
CA SER A 217 -14.81 18.47 49.75
C SER A 217 -13.30 18.65 49.83
N GLN A 218 -12.84 19.42 50.81
CA GLN A 218 -11.43 19.72 51.03
C GLN A 218 -11.07 19.47 52.50
N ASN A 219 -10.00 18.73 52.74
CA ASN A 219 -9.40 18.59 54.07
C ASN A 219 -7.88 18.70 53.92
N PHE A 220 -7.37 19.93 53.93
CA PHE A 220 -6.01 20.26 53.50
C PHE A 220 -5.32 21.17 54.52
N GLU A 221 -4.37 20.62 55.28
CA GLU A 221 -3.56 21.33 56.26
C GLU A 221 -2.06 21.15 55.94
N ILE A 222 -1.31 22.26 55.80
CA ILE A 222 0.13 22.19 55.53
C ILE A 222 0.87 22.08 56.87
N VAL A 223 1.49 20.93 57.12
CA VAL A 223 2.20 20.65 58.36
C VAL A 223 3.68 20.47 58.04
N THR A 224 4.42 21.58 58.03
CA THR A 224 5.88 21.52 57.89
C THR A 224 6.56 22.42 58.93
N PRO A 225 7.70 22.02 59.53
CA PRO A 225 8.51 22.89 60.39
C PRO A 225 8.94 24.20 59.69
N LEU A 226 8.98 24.14 58.35
CA LEU A 226 9.31 25.25 57.46
C LEU A 226 8.18 26.27 57.28
N ALA A 227 6.92 25.91 57.53
CA ALA A 227 5.77 26.81 57.38
C ALA A 227 5.87 28.05 58.30
N GLN A 228 6.51 27.92 59.47
CA GLN A 228 6.75 29.04 60.39
C GLN A 228 7.87 29.99 59.91
N LYS A 229 8.84 29.51 59.11
CA LYS A 229 10.03 30.27 58.69
C LYS A 229 9.79 31.13 57.43
N TYR A 230 8.76 30.83 56.65
CA TYR A 230 8.46 31.50 55.38
C TYR A 230 7.36 32.58 55.49
N MET A 231 7.31 33.25 56.65
CA MET A 231 6.37 34.33 57.03
C MET A 231 6.46 35.64 56.22
N TYR A 232 7.28 35.72 55.17
CA TYR A 232 7.31 36.87 54.25
C TYR A 232 6.15 36.86 53.22
N LEU A 233 5.36 35.79 53.19
CA LEU A 233 4.06 35.77 52.50
C LEU A 233 3.02 36.43 53.41
N LYS A 234 2.59 37.66 53.05
CA LYS A 234 1.54 38.40 53.76
C LYS A 234 0.27 37.56 53.88
N THR A 235 -0.51 37.86 54.91
CA THR A 235 -1.68 37.16 55.48
C THR A 235 -2.80 36.67 54.54
N VAL A 236 -2.73 36.94 53.23
CA VAL A 236 -3.72 36.51 52.22
C VAL A 236 -3.23 35.29 51.41
N ASP A 237 -1.91 35.07 51.33
CA ASP A 237 -1.28 33.98 50.54
C ASP A 237 -0.89 32.75 51.39
N LYS A 238 -1.38 32.67 52.63
CA LYS A 238 -0.95 31.66 53.63
C LYS A 238 -1.25 30.20 53.28
N GLN A 239 -1.97 29.85 52.21
CA GLN A 239 -2.63 28.53 52.11
C GLN A 239 -2.60 27.79 50.76
N PHE A 240 -1.87 28.25 49.73
CA PHE A 240 -2.08 27.71 48.39
C PHE A 240 -0.85 26.99 47.84
N VAL A 241 -0.87 25.67 47.99
CA VAL A 241 0.07 24.76 47.32
C VAL A 241 -0.63 24.28 46.06
N THR A 242 -0.19 24.76 44.89
CA THR A 242 -0.71 24.28 43.61
C THR A 242 -0.36 22.82 43.43
N VAL A 243 -1.27 22.02 42.90
CA VAL A 243 -1.08 20.59 42.68
C VAL A 243 -1.07 20.31 41.18
N GLU A 244 0.11 20.28 40.58
CA GLU A 244 0.27 20.14 39.13
C GLU A 244 0.03 18.69 38.66
N LYS A 245 0.54 17.71 39.42
CA LYS A 245 0.37 16.28 39.16
C LYS A 245 0.24 15.54 40.49
N MET A 246 -0.51 14.43 40.47
CA MET A 246 -0.69 13.54 41.63
C MET A 246 -0.36 12.09 41.26
N ASP A 247 0.12 11.35 42.25
CA ASP A 247 0.26 9.88 42.24
C ASP A 247 -0.35 9.33 43.53
N VAL A 248 -1.51 8.67 43.39
CA VAL A 248 -2.25 8.09 44.52
C VAL A 248 -1.70 6.68 44.76
N VAL A 249 -0.94 6.50 45.84
CA VAL A 249 -0.22 5.24 46.10
C VAL A 249 -1.12 4.21 46.77
N ASN A 250 -1.92 4.67 47.72
CA ASN A 250 -2.82 3.86 48.54
C ASN A 250 -3.84 4.78 49.22
N ASP A 251 -4.70 4.21 50.08
CA ASP A 251 -5.71 4.96 50.82
C ASP A 251 -5.14 5.88 51.92
N SER A 252 -3.82 5.87 52.15
CA SER A 252 -3.18 6.76 53.11
C SER A 252 -2.40 7.92 52.48
N THR A 253 -1.91 7.80 51.24
CA THR A 253 -0.86 8.70 50.72
C THR A 253 -1.04 9.05 49.24
N ILE A 254 -1.03 10.36 48.96
CA ILE A 254 -0.98 10.94 47.61
C ILE A 254 0.32 11.74 47.47
N TRP A 255 1.19 11.37 46.54
CA TRP A 255 2.36 12.18 46.18
C TRP A 255 1.98 13.23 45.16
N PHE A 256 2.59 14.40 45.24
CA PHE A 256 2.32 15.47 44.29
C PHE A 256 3.51 16.42 44.14
N ASN A 257 3.52 17.18 43.05
CA ASN A 257 4.42 18.32 42.87
C ASN A 257 3.63 19.64 42.82
N SER A 258 4.31 20.71 43.25
CA SER A 258 3.81 22.06 43.23
C SER A 258 4.73 23.00 42.45
N TRP A 259 4.16 23.91 41.66
CA TRP A 259 4.90 24.82 40.78
C TRP A 259 5.89 25.71 41.54
N ALA A 260 5.53 26.15 42.74
CA ALA A 260 6.36 27.00 43.62
C ALA A 260 6.72 26.35 44.98
N GLY A 261 6.28 25.10 45.23
CA GLY A 261 6.34 24.44 46.54
C GLY A 261 7.19 23.15 46.62
N GLY A 262 7.67 22.62 45.50
CA GLY A 262 8.50 21.41 45.45
C GLY A 262 7.68 20.11 45.39
N PHE A 263 8.29 18.99 45.82
CA PHE A 263 7.68 17.65 45.86
C PHE A 263 7.26 17.31 47.29
N GLY A 264 6.09 16.68 47.44
CA GLY A 264 5.51 16.37 48.74
C GLY A 264 4.51 15.24 48.69
N HIS A 265 3.98 14.90 49.86
CA HIS A 265 2.87 13.96 49.98
C HIS A 265 1.77 14.50 50.89
N TYR A 266 0.54 14.09 50.59
CA TYR A 266 -0.67 14.34 51.36
C TYR A 266 -1.10 13.05 52.05
N ASN A 267 -1.33 13.11 53.35
CA ASN A 267 -1.87 12.01 54.14
C ASN A 267 -3.40 12.12 54.21
N ILE A 268 -4.08 11.16 53.58
CA ILE A 268 -5.53 11.17 53.38
C ILE A 268 -6.29 11.12 54.71
N HIS A 269 -5.83 10.34 55.68
CA HIS A 269 -6.51 10.16 56.97
C HIS A 269 -6.41 11.39 57.87
N THR A 270 -5.25 12.06 57.84
CA THR A 270 -4.97 13.21 58.72
C THR A 270 -5.26 14.56 58.07
N GLY A 271 -5.42 14.61 56.75
CA GLY A 271 -5.53 15.86 55.99
C GLY A 271 -4.21 16.64 55.88
N LYS A 272 -3.07 16.05 56.30
CA LYS A 272 -1.79 16.76 56.43
C LYS A 272 -0.92 16.63 55.20
N VAL A 273 -0.26 17.73 54.84
CA VAL A 273 0.70 17.82 53.73
C VAL A 273 2.12 18.01 54.24
N ASN A 274 3.03 17.15 53.78
CA ASN A 274 4.47 17.25 54.01
C ASN A 274 5.19 17.63 52.69
N LEU A 275 5.96 18.72 52.71
CA LEU A 275 6.78 19.17 51.57
C LEU A 275 8.27 18.96 51.86
N TYR A 276 9.02 18.39 50.90
CA TYR A 276 10.41 17.96 51.12
C TYR A 276 11.49 18.84 50.47
N LEU A 277 11.20 19.52 49.37
CA LEU A 277 12.26 19.99 48.44
C LEU A 277 12.54 21.50 48.41
N ARG A 278 11.92 22.31 49.27
CA ARG A 278 12.14 23.77 49.21
C ARG A 278 13.52 24.21 49.73
N ASP A 279 14.02 23.63 50.82
CA ASP A 279 15.27 24.07 51.50
C ASP A 279 16.51 23.21 51.17
N ALA A 280 16.35 21.89 50.99
CA ALA A 280 17.47 20.98 50.68
C ALA A 280 18.13 21.28 49.33
N VAL A 281 17.34 21.80 48.38
CA VAL A 281 17.77 22.14 47.02
C VAL A 281 18.32 23.59 46.96
N TYR A 282 17.85 24.49 47.83
CA TYR A 282 18.40 25.84 48.00
C TYR A 282 19.83 25.84 48.57
N LYS A 283 20.16 24.85 49.44
CA LYS A 283 21.48 24.74 50.07
C LYS A 283 22.54 24.05 49.19
N SER A 284 22.15 23.34 48.13
CA SER A 284 23.09 22.49 47.37
C SER A 284 23.87 23.21 46.28
N ASN A 285 23.60 24.49 45.96
CA ASN A 285 24.45 25.31 45.08
C ASN A 285 24.16 26.80 45.29
N ASN A 286 25.23 27.61 45.37
CA ASN A 286 25.26 29.07 45.55
C ASN A 286 24.56 29.92 44.44
N ARG A 287 23.45 29.45 43.83
CA ARG A 287 22.75 30.15 42.75
C ARG A 287 21.29 30.44 43.11
N GLN A 288 20.89 31.69 42.89
CA GLN A 288 19.59 32.33 43.22
C GLN A 288 18.39 31.91 42.36
N TYR A 289 18.48 30.89 41.50
CA TYR A 289 17.37 30.54 40.59
C TYR A 289 16.47 29.46 41.21
N GLY A 290 15.18 29.78 41.38
CA GLY A 290 14.18 28.89 41.97
C GLY A 290 14.02 27.58 41.20
N TYR A 291 14.03 26.47 41.94
CA TYR A 291 13.89 25.12 41.39
C TYR A 291 12.41 24.80 41.14
N VAL A 292 11.98 24.82 39.88
CA VAL A 292 10.64 24.36 39.47
C VAL A 292 10.71 22.86 39.16
N ILE A 293 9.76 22.10 39.71
CA ILE A 293 9.55 20.69 39.40
C ILE A 293 8.34 20.60 38.47
N PRO A 294 8.53 20.64 37.13
CA PRO A 294 7.42 20.56 36.18
C PRO A 294 6.62 19.24 36.25
N GLY A 295 7.21 18.18 36.81
CA GLY A 295 6.52 16.91 37.00
C GLY A 295 7.38 15.87 37.67
N PHE A 296 6.77 14.75 38.00
CA PHE A 296 7.45 13.57 38.53
C PHE A 296 6.86 12.28 37.95
N ALA A 297 7.63 11.21 38.03
CA ALA A 297 7.29 9.89 37.51
C ALA A 297 7.78 8.81 38.48
N LYS A 298 7.00 7.73 38.66
CA LYS A 298 7.36 6.65 39.58
C LYS A 298 8.39 5.75 38.91
N TRP A 299 9.50 5.46 39.56
CA TRP A 299 10.56 4.62 38.98
C TRP A 299 10.55 3.20 39.56
N GLN A 300 10.64 3.12 40.88
CA GLN A 300 10.62 1.87 41.65
C GLN A 300 9.74 2.08 42.90
N PRO A 301 9.34 1.01 43.61
CA PRO A 301 8.67 1.17 44.90
C PRO A 301 9.48 2.10 45.82
N GLY A 302 8.86 3.21 46.24
CA GLY A 302 9.50 4.21 47.08
C GLY A 302 10.56 5.08 46.40
N LYS A 303 10.64 5.10 45.05
CA LYS A 303 11.56 6.00 44.32
C LYS A 303 10.87 6.73 43.18
N TYR A 304 11.08 8.03 43.11
CA TYR A 304 10.49 8.92 42.12
C TYR A 304 11.56 9.64 41.31
N LEU A 305 11.38 9.67 39.99
CA LEU A 305 12.07 10.61 39.12
C LEU A 305 11.41 11.98 39.25
N LEU A 306 12.21 12.98 39.56
CA LEU A 306 11.83 14.38 39.58
C LEU A 306 12.39 15.05 38.33
N GLY A 307 11.50 15.59 37.50
CA GLY A 307 11.89 16.51 36.44
C GLY A 307 12.23 17.84 37.09
N ILE A 308 13.48 18.28 37.01
CA ILE A 308 13.93 19.52 37.63
C ILE A 308 14.36 20.47 36.51
N PHE A 309 13.82 21.69 36.52
CA PHE A 309 14.11 22.68 35.49
C PHE A 309 15.60 23.08 35.44
N ASN A 310 16.30 23.10 36.58
CA ASN A 310 17.75 23.38 36.66
C ASN A 310 18.31 22.78 37.96
N PRO A 311 19.45 22.05 38.00
CA PRO A 311 20.37 21.75 36.91
C PRO A 311 20.07 20.46 36.13
N HIS A 312 19.64 19.41 36.83
CA HIS A 312 19.51 18.05 36.29
C HIS A 312 18.31 17.33 36.92
N PRO A 313 17.65 16.39 36.23
CA PRO A 313 16.66 15.51 36.86
C PRO A 313 17.29 14.72 38.01
N ALA A 314 16.46 14.24 38.93
CA ALA A 314 16.95 13.49 40.09
C ALA A 314 16.03 12.36 40.51
N ILE A 315 16.59 11.31 41.11
CA ILE A 315 15.84 10.29 41.83
C ILE A 315 15.72 10.70 43.29
N TYR A 316 14.48 10.80 43.77
CA TYR A 316 14.14 10.90 45.18
C TYR A 316 13.77 9.53 45.74
N ASP A 317 14.47 9.11 46.78
CA ASP A 317 14.19 7.89 47.53
C ASP A 317 13.38 8.23 48.78
N VAL A 318 12.12 7.76 48.81
CA VAL A 318 11.13 8.05 49.85
C VAL A 318 11.56 7.46 51.21
N ASN A 319 12.22 6.31 51.20
CA ASN A 319 12.60 5.61 52.44
C ASN A 319 13.77 6.29 53.15
N THR A 320 14.72 6.83 52.36
CA THR A 320 15.94 7.46 52.90
C THR A 320 15.88 9.00 52.89
N GLY A 321 14.94 9.59 52.17
CA GLY A 321 14.86 11.03 51.92
C GLY A 321 15.99 11.58 51.04
N LYS A 322 16.82 10.71 50.43
CA LYS A 322 17.98 11.11 49.62
C LYS A 322 17.58 11.47 48.19
N ILE A 323 18.32 12.41 47.62
CA ILE A 323 18.19 12.87 46.23
C ILE A 323 19.49 12.57 45.50
N ASN A 324 19.39 11.91 44.35
CA ASN A 324 20.51 11.60 43.48
C ASN A 324 20.28 12.20 42.09
N PHE A 325 21.08 13.19 41.70
CA PHE A 325 20.99 13.84 40.39
C PHE A 325 21.49 12.91 39.27
N ILE A 326 20.83 12.99 38.11
CA ILE A 326 21.11 12.19 36.91
C ILE A 326 21.44 13.15 35.78
N LYS A 327 22.58 12.96 35.12
CA LYS A 327 22.90 13.67 33.88
C LYS A 327 22.30 12.92 32.70
N LEU A 328 21.54 13.61 31.84
CA LEU A 328 20.99 13.00 30.62
C LEU A 328 22.06 12.76 29.56
N ASN A 329 23.02 13.68 29.45
CA ASN A 329 24.18 13.55 28.59
C ASN A 329 25.47 13.69 29.41
N PRO A 330 26.28 12.62 29.57
CA PRO A 330 27.52 12.67 30.34
C PRO A 330 28.54 13.68 29.80
N ASP A 331 28.51 13.93 28.49
CA ASP A 331 29.50 14.74 27.77
C ASP A 331 29.13 16.23 27.73
N GLU A 332 27.90 16.60 28.13
CA GLU A 332 27.49 18.01 28.21
C GLU A 332 27.69 18.59 29.61
N ALA A 333 28.39 19.73 29.66
CA ALA A 333 28.47 20.57 30.86
C ALA A 333 27.19 21.41 31.11
N SER A 334 26.17 21.27 30.25
CA SER A 334 25.00 22.14 30.20
C SER A 334 23.89 21.69 31.18
N ILE A 335 23.05 22.64 31.59
CA ILE A 335 21.83 22.40 32.40
C ILE A 335 20.84 21.63 31.52
N ASP A 336 20.19 20.58 32.01
CA ASP A 336 19.31 19.74 31.20
C ASP A 336 17.98 20.45 30.82
N GLU A 337 17.48 21.38 31.63
CA GLU A 337 16.19 22.05 31.42
C GLU A 337 15.02 21.08 31.15
N VAL A 338 14.73 20.24 32.15
CA VAL A 338 13.60 19.30 32.06
C VAL A 338 12.30 20.09 32.02
N ARG A 339 11.47 19.81 31.01
CA ARG A 339 10.15 20.42 30.80
C ARG A 339 9.02 19.52 31.23
N PHE A 340 9.20 18.21 31.14
CA PHE A 340 8.17 17.23 31.45
C PHE A 340 8.79 15.86 31.75
N VAL A 341 8.16 15.09 32.64
CA VAL A 341 8.51 13.70 32.89
C VAL A 341 7.25 12.84 33.04
N THR A 342 7.32 11.61 32.54
CA THR A 342 6.22 10.64 32.67
C THR A 342 6.74 9.21 32.62
N ASN A 343 5.83 8.26 32.83
CA ASN A 343 6.06 6.85 32.55
C ASN A 343 5.31 6.46 31.27
N ASP A 344 5.86 5.52 30.52
CA ASP A 344 5.06 4.76 29.56
C ASP A 344 4.23 3.67 30.27
N ARG A 345 3.45 2.92 29.48
CA ARG A 345 2.60 1.84 30.01
C ARG A 345 3.37 0.64 30.55
N HIS A 346 4.64 0.49 30.18
CA HIS A 346 5.54 -0.55 30.70
C HIS A 346 6.29 -0.08 31.96
N GLY A 347 6.13 1.19 32.34
CA GLY A 347 6.76 1.79 33.51
C GLY A 347 8.11 2.46 33.22
N ASN A 348 8.62 2.44 31.98
CA ASN A 348 9.89 3.11 31.67
C ASN A 348 9.72 4.62 31.79
N LEU A 349 10.75 5.30 32.27
CA LEU A 349 10.73 6.76 32.43
C LEU A 349 10.99 7.49 31.11
N TRP A 350 10.30 8.61 30.94
CA TRP A 350 10.44 9.51 29.79
C TRP A 350 10.66 10.93 30.26
N ILE A 351 11.60 11.63 29.61
CA ILE A 351 11.99 13.00 29.93
C ILE A 351 11.99 13.82 28.65
N LEU A 352 11.32 14.97 28.68
CA LEU A 352 11.42 16.00 27.65
C LEU A 352 12.33 17.12 28.16
N SER A 353 13.48 17.31 27.52
CA SER A 353 14.52 18.28 27.91
C SER A 353 14.92 19.12 26.71
N LYS A 354 14.81 20.45 26.79
CA LYS A 354 15.09 21.38 25.66
C LYS A 354 14.43 20.99 24.32
N GLY A 355 13.24 20.39 24.37
CA GLY A 355 12.52 19.91 23.18
C GLY A 355 13.01 18.56 22.63
N GLN A 356 14.04 17.95 23.24
CA GLN A 356 14.53 16.61 22.94
C GLN A 356 13.93 15.58 23.88
N LEU A 357 13.66 14.41 23.34
CA LEU A 357 13.04 13.32 24.07
C LEU A 357 14.09 12.30 24.53
N TYR A 358 14.03 11.92 25.80
CA TYR A 358 14.88 10.92 26.41
C TYR A 358 14.01 9.83 27.03
N ALA A 359 14.41 8.58 26.85
CA ALA A 359 13.74 7.42 27.40
C ALA A 359 14.72 6.60 28.24
N GLU A 360 14.25 6.09 29.38
CA GLU A 360 15.00 5.14 30.20
C GLU A 360 15.14 3.82 29.44
N LEU A 361 16.37 3.35 29.27
CA LEU A 361 16.60 2.02 28.72
C LEU A 361 15.98 0.97 29.65
N PRO A 362 15.20 0.00 29.17
CA PRO A 362 14.65 -1.04 30.03
C PRO A 362 15.78 -1.80 30.75
N ILE A 363 15.68 -2.01 32.06
CA ILE A 363 16.71 -2.64 32.91
C ILE A 363 17.21 -3.97 32.32
N ASN A 364 16.31 -4.74 31.69
CA ASN A 364 16.63 -6.03 31.08
C ASN A 364 17.50 -5.93 29.81
N THR A 365 17.69 -4.73 29.25
CA THR A 365 18.46 -4.46 28.03
C THR A 365 19.83 -3.83 28.31
N GLN A 366 20.07 -3.38 29.54
CA GLN A 366 21.26 -2.60 29.90
C GLN A 366 22.45 -3.49 30.25
N LEU A 367 23.64 -3.02 29.88
CA LEU A 367 24.91 -3.51 30.41
C LEU A 367 25.24 -2.80 31.72
N LEU A 368 25.46 -3.56 32.79
CA LEU A 368 25.97 -3.00 34.04
C LEU A 368 27.41 -2.57 33.80
N THR A 369 27.74 -1.30 34.03
CA THR A 369 29.09 -0.79 33.83
C THR A 369 29.75 -0.49 35.16
N ILE A 370 30.94 -1.05 35.35
CA ILE A 370 31.79 -0.81 36.52
C ILE A 370 33.05 -0.10 36.01
N PRO A 371 33.25 1.18 36.35
CA PRO A 371 34.44 1.90 35.94
C PRO A 371 35.68 1.31 36.63
N VAL A 372 36.77 1.16 35.90
CA VAL A 372 38.09 0.81 36.44
C VAL A 372 39.11 1.86 36.05
N LYS A 373 39.97 2.23 36.99
CA LYS A 373 40.91 3.37 36.83
C LYS A 373 41.94 3.16 35.71
N LYS A 374 42.22 1.91 35.33
CA LYS A 374 43.30 1.51 34.44
C LYS A 374 42.91 0.26 33.64
N GLN A 375 43.70 -0.02 32.61
CA GLN A 375 43.50 -1.14 31.70
C GLN A 375 43.46 -2.48 32.41
N MET A 376 42.61 -3.38 31.92
CA MET A 376 42.59 -4.76 32.38
C MET A 376 42.95 -5.69 31.24
N HIS A 377 43.66 -6.76 31.57
CA HIS A 377 44.23 -7.66 30.57
C HIS A 377 43.65 -9.08 30.63
N GLY A 378 43.46 -9.64 31.83
CA GLY A 378 42.98 -11.01 32.06
C GLY A 378 42.02 -11.10 33.26
N ILE A 379 41.20 -12.15 33.29
CA ILE A 379 40.13 -12.34 34.27
C ILE A 379 40.06 -13.81 34.68
N TYR A 380 40.00 -14.07 35.98
CA TYR A 380 39.74 -15.39 36.55
C TYR A 380 38.51 -15.35 37.45
N PHE A 381 37.60 -16.31 37.24
CA PHE A 381 36.41 -16.47 38.07
C PHE A 381 36.63 -17.61 39.06
N ASN A 382 36.55 -17.31 40.36
CA ASN A 382 36.59 -18.35 41.37
C ASN A 382 35.19 -18.92 41.61
N ASN A 383 35.08 -20.25 41.70
CA ASN A 383 33.83 -20.94 42.03
C ASN A 383 33.25 -20.50 43.39
N THR A 384 34.06 -19.97 44.29
CA THR A 384 33.66 -19.56 45.66
C THR A 384 33.33 -18.07 45.80
N SER A 385 32.71 -17.45 44.78
CA SER A 385 32.14 -16.07 44.74
C SER A 385 33.05 -14.88 44.38
N ASN A 386 34.37 -14.95 44.55
CA ASN A 386 35.26 -13.83 44.19
C ASN A 386 35.69 -13.88 42.71
N GLN A 387 35.89 -12.73 42.09
CA GLN A 387 36.50 -12.62 40.76
C GLN A 387 37.82 -11.84 40.83
N TYR A 388 38.80 -12.29 40.04
CA TYR A 388 40.17 -11.79 40.04
C TYR A 388 40.49 -11.19 38.68
N TYR A 389 40.83 -9.91 38.64
CA TYR A 389 41.05 -9.15 37.43
C TYR A 389 42.48 -8.63 37.38
N THR A 390 43.24 -8.97 36.33
CA THR A 390 44.62 -8.49 36.19
C THR A 390 44.66 -7.09 35.60
N THR A 391 45.48 -6.24 36.23
CA THR A 391 45.73 -4.86 35.82
C THR A 391 47.23 -4.56 35.83
N PRO A 392 47.68 -3.48 35.17
CA PRO A 392 49.06 -3.00 35.24
C PRO A 392 49.57 -2.60 36.62
N TYR A 393 48.78 -2.72 37.69
CA TYR A 393 49.18 -2.37 39.06
C TYR A 393 48.91 -3.49 40.07
N GLY A 394 48.52 -4.68 39.58
CA GLY A 394 48.18 -5.82 40.41
C GLY A 394 46.88 -6.51 40.02
N VAL A 395 46.41 -7.41 40.88
CA VAL A 395 45.17 -8.16 40.68
C VAL A 395 44.07 -7.58 41.57
N TYR A 396 43.01 -7.04 40.95
CA TYR A 396 41.84 -6.56 41.67
C TYR A 396 40.89 -7.71 41.96
N VAL A 397 40.44 -7.80 43.21
CA VAL A 397 39.50 -8.82 43.66
C VAL A 397 38.15 -8.17 43.93
N TYR A 398 37.12 -8.71 43.32
CA TYR A 398 35.74 -8.27 43.47
C TYR A 398 34.89 -9.39 44.07
N ASP A 399 33.90 -9.01 44.88
CA ASP A 399 32.92 -9.95 45.43
C ASP A 399 31.85 -10.31 44.37
N SER A 400 30.90 -11.19 44.72
CA SER A 400 29.79 -11.56 43.84
C SER A 400 28.88 -10.38 43.46
N ASN A 401 28.90 -9.29 44.24
CA ASN A 401 28.14 -8.07 44.00
C ASN A 401 28.97 -7.00 43.26
N PHE A 402 30.18 -7.33 42.83
CA PHE A 402 31.10 -6.44 42.14
C PHE A 402 31.56 -5.23 42.94
N ASN A 403 31.55 -5.34 44.27
CA ASN A 403 32.30 -4.41 45.10
C ASN A 403 33.76 -4.86 45.12
N ARG A 404 34.67 -3.91 44.88
CA ARG A 404 36.11 -4.19 45.01
C ARG A 404 36.41 -4.50 46.47
N VAL A 405 36.85 -5.73 46.74
CA VAL A 405 37.18 -6.22 48.07
C VAL A 405 38.62 -5.88 48.42
N LYS A 406 39.56 -6.19 47.52
CA LYS A 406 40.99 -5.92 47.73
C LYS A 406 41.75 -5.77 46.42
N THR A 407 42.94 -5.16 46.51
CA THR A 407 43.94 -5.13 45.44
C THR A 407 45.15 -5.93 45.92
N ILE A 408 45.54 -6.95 45.16
CA ILE A 408 46.73 -7.75 45.42
C ILE A 408 47.87 -7.13 44.61
N PRO A 409 48.87 -6.48 45.23
CA PRO A 409 49.99 -5.89 44.53
C PRO A 409 50.80 -6.95 43.78
N VAL A 410 51.46 -6.49 42.71
CA VAL A 410 52.45 -7.27 41.97
C VAL A 410 53.72 -6.42 41.86
N PRO A 411 54.91 -7.01 42.11
CA PRO A 411 56.18 -6.31 42.03
C PRO A 411 56.36 -5.62 40.68
N LEU A 412 56.63 -4.32 40.71
CA LEU A 412 56.98 -3.56 39.51
C LEU A 412 58.37 -4.00 39.03
N PHE A 413 58.49 -4.25 37.73
CA PHE A 413 59.75 -4.62 37.11
C PHE A 413 60.06 -3.72 35.91
N ASN A 414 61.29 -3.22 35.88
CA ASN A 414 61.76 -2.30 34.87
C ASN A 414 62.35 -3.11 33.71
N ASN A 415 61.64 -3.20 32.59
CA ASN A 415 62.16 -3.73 31.33
C ASN A 415 61.96 -2.67 30.23
N TYR A 416 62.80 -2.68 29.19
CA TYR A 416 62.82 -1.71 28.08
C TYR A 416 61.44 -1.50 27.41
N PHE A 417 60.54 -2.47 27.55
CA PHE A 417 59.20 -2.49 26.94
C PHE A 417 58.05 -2.18 27.91
N THR A 418 58.26 -2.19 29.23
CA THR A 418 57.17 -2.21 30.22
C THR A 418 56.92 -0.88 30.94
N PHE A 419 57.78 0.13 30.79
CA PHE A 419 57.63 1.46 31.41
C PHE A 419 57.16 1.42 32.89
N ASN A 420 57.72 0.50 33.70
CA ASN A 420 57.35 0.32 35.10
C ASN A 420 55.91 -0.18 35.37
N GLU A 421 55.30 -0.89 34.41
CA GLU A 421 53.97 -1.51 34.55
C GLU A 421 54.04 -3.05 34.40
N PRO A 422 53.42 -3.82 35.31
CA PRO A 422 53.22 -5.24 35.10
C PRO A 422 52.34 -5.56 33.88
N THR A 423 52.78 -6.51 33.05
CA THR A 423 52.19 -6.81 31.74
C THR A 423 51.72 -8.26 31.66
N PHE A 424 50.89 -8.71 32.60
CA PHE A 424 50.28 -10.04 32.53
C PHE A 424 48.98 -10.02 31.72
N LEU A 425 48.89 -10.90 30.73
CA LEU A 425 47.81 -11.09 29.78
C LEU A 425 46.74 -12.07 30.27
N ALA A 426 47.14 -13.10 31.03
CA ALA A 426 46.25 -14.17 31.47
C ALA A 426 46.50 -14.51 32.95
N ILE A 427 45.47 -15.04 33.62
CA ILE A 427 45.54 -15.49 35.01
C ILE A 427 44.73 -16.78 35.19
N THR A 428 45.26 -17.72 35.96
CA THR A 428 44.54 -18.93 36.36
C THR A 428 44.95 -19.39 37.76
N LYS A 429 44.32 -20.46 38.26
CA LYS A 429 44.61 -21.06 39.56
C LYS A 429 44.90 -22.56 39.41
N ASP A 430 46.02 -23.01 39.95
CA ASP A 430 46.40 -24.42 39.90
C ASP A 430 45.71 -25.28 40.98
N GLY A 431 45.95 -26.59 40.95
CA GLY A 431 45.38 -27.55 41.91
C GLY A 431 45.88 -27.38 43.35
N SER A 432 47.03 -26.76 43.56
CA SER A 432 47.57 -26.41 44.89
C SER A 432 46.99 -25.09 45.41
N GLY A 433 46.15 -24.43 44.63
CA GLY A 433 45.49 -23.18 44.96
C GLY A 433 46.35 -21.94 44.74
N ARG A 434 47.48 -22.04 44.04
CA ARG A 434 48.33 -20.89 43.69
C ARG A 434 47.78 -20.22 42.44
N PHE A 435 47.77 -18.89 42.42
CA PHE A 435 47.44 -18.15 41.21
C PHE A 435 48.67 -17.98 40.34
N TRP A 436 48.49 -18.18 39.04
CA TRP A 436 49.50 -17.99 38.01
C TRP A 436 49.04 -16.84 37.11
N ALA A 437 49.82 -15.76 37.04
CA ALA A 437 49.57 -14.64 36.15
C ALA A 437 50.74 -14.52 35.15
N THR A 438 50.46 -14.61 33.86
CA THR A 438 51.49 -14.67 32.81
C THR A 438 51.28 -13.63 31.72
N GLY A 439 52.35 -13.27 31.01
CA GLY A 439 52.42 -12.25 29.97
C GLY A 439 53.88 -12.10 29.54
N LEU A 440 54.41 -10.87 29.55
CA LEU A 440 55.86 -10.69 29.34
C LEU A 440 56.72 -11.36 30.42
N GLU A 441 56.18 -11.51 31.63
CA GLU A 441 56.79 -12.21 32.76
C GLU A 441 55.71 -13.06 33.46
N THR A 442 56.13 -14.07 34.23
CA THR A 442 55.21 -14.95 34.96
C THR A 442 55.35 -14.77 36.48
N TYR A 443 54.22 -14.57 37.14
CA TYR A 443 54.11 -14.30 38.56
C TYR A 443 53.22 -15.34 39.22
N ILE A 444 53.54 -15.68 40.48
CA ILE A 444 52.75 -16.59 41.30
C ILE A 444 52.34 -15.91 42.60
N LEU A 445 51.11 -16.18 43.03
CA LEU A 445 50.62 -15.87 44.36
C LEU A 445 50.31 -17.18 45.08
N ASN A 446 51.04 -17.48 46.16
CA ASN A 446 50.74 -18.68 46.95
C ASN A 446 49.51 -18.50 47.83
N PRO A 447 48.80 -19.58 48.19
CA PRO A 447 47.74 -19.54 49.19
C PRO A 447 48.20 -18.85 50.47
N GLY A 448 47.44 -17.86 50.94
CA GLY A 448 47.73 -17.11 52.16
C GLY A 448 48.70 -15.94 52.01
N GLN A 449 49.30 -15.72 50.84
CA GLN A 449 50.08 -14.52 50.56
C GLN A 449 49.18 -13.37 50.09
N ASP A 450 49.65 -12.14 50.31
CA ASP A 450 48.96 -10.91 49.91
C ASP A 450 49.65 -10.16 48.77
N GLU A 451 50.75 -10.66 48.24
CA GLU A 451 51.44 -10.12 47.06
C GLU A 451 51.89 -11.23 46.12
N PHE A 452 51.83 -10.96 44.81
CA PHE A 452 52.44 -11.85 43.82
C PHE A 452 53.97 -11.72 43.91
N ASP A 453 54.71 -12.77 43.58
CA ASP A 453 56.14 -12.66 43.33
C ASP A 453 56.52 -13.41 42.05
N ARG A 454 57.69 -13.10 41.51
CA ARG A 454 58.17 -13.67 40.25
C ARG A 454 58.43 -15.16 40.40
N ILE A 455 58.05 -15.92 39.38
CA ILE A 455 58.18 -17.38 39.39
C ILE A 455 59.62 -17.86 39.61
N ASP A 456 60.61 -17.16 39.04
CA ASP A 456 62.03 -17.52 39.14
C ASP A 456 62.61 -17.31 40.54
N LYS A 457 62.03 -16.41 41.33
CA LYS A 457 62.42 -16.18 42.73
C LYS A 457 61.82 -17.23 43.66
N ILE A 458 60.54 -17.52 43.48
CA ILE A 458 59.82 -18.47 44.35
C ILE A 458 60.25 -19.90 44.05
N PHE A 459 60.40 -20.25 42.76
CA PHE A 459 60.71 -21.60 42.30
C PHE A 459 61.90 -21.60 41.34
N PRO A 460 63.14 -21.76 41.85
CA PRO A 460 64.35 -21.78 41.02
C PRO A 460 64.32 -22.84 39.90
N SER A 461 63.61 -23.96 40.10
CA SER A 461 63.40 -25.00 39.08
C SER A 461 62.65 -24.51 37.84
N LEU A 462 61.91 -23.40 37.95
CA LEU A 462 61.14 -22.77 36.87
C LEU A 462 61.79 -21.48 36.33
N ALA A 463 63.03 -21.17 36.72
CA ALA A 463 63.74 -19.97 36.27
C ALA A 463 63.93 -19.91 34.74
N TRP A 464 63.86 -21.06 34.05
CA TRP A 464 63.92 -21.14 32.59
C TRP A 464 62.81 -20.36 31.89
N ILE A 465 61.64 -20.16 32.54
CA ILE A 465 60.48 -19.44 31.98
C ILE A 465 60.89 -18.03 31.53
N LYS A 466 61.72 -17.34 32.32
CA LYS A 466 62.25 -16.01 32.01
C LYS A 466 63.01 -15.95 30.68
N THR A 467 63.70 -17.04 30.32
CA THR A 467 64.54 -17.10 29.11
C THR A 467 63.75 -17.47 27.86
N LYS A 468 62.49 -17.92 28.01
CA LYS A 468 61.65 -18.40 26.90
C LYS A 468 60.75 -17.32 26.29
N GLY A 469 60.78 -16.09 26.81
CA GLY A 469 60.02 -14.96 26.26
C GLY A 469 58.60 -14.85 26.80
N GLU A 470 57.72 -14.26 26.00
CA GLU A 470 56.34 -13.94 26.38
C GLU A 470 55.41 -15.16 26.31
N PHE A 471 54.53 -15.27 27.31
CA PHE A 471 53.48 -16.28 27.37
C PHE A 471 52.12 -15.59 27.29
N ASN A 472 51.36 -15.93 26.26
CA ASN A 472 50.11 -15.26 25.95
C ASN A 472 48.91 -15.82 26.72
N ASP A 473 49.01 -17.06 27.19
CA ASP A 473 47.90 -17.76 27.83
C ASP A 473 48.39 -18.73 28.92
N VAL A 474 47.56 -18.90 29.95
CA VAL A 474 47.78 -19.86 31.04
C VAL A 474 46.45 -20.49 31.43
N ILE A 475 46.39 -21.82 31.39
CA ILE A 475 45.18 -22.58 31.73
C ILE A 475 45.50 -23.69 32.72
N ALA A 476 44.54 -23.96 33.61
CA ALA A 476 44.62 -25.06 34.56
C ALA A 476 43.88 -26.28 34.01
N LEU A 477 44.52 -27.44 34.09
CA LEU A 477 43.97 -28.74 33.71
C LEU A 477 43.09 -29.29 34.83
N LYS A 478 42.25 -30.28 34.50
CA LYS A 478 41.34 -30.92 35.47
C LYS A 478 42.07 -31.58 36.65
N ASN A 479 43.30 -32.04 36.43
CA ASN A 479 44.16 -32.62 37.47
C ASN A 479 44.92 -31.57 38.29
N GLY A 480 44.73 -30.27 38.01
CA GLY A 480 45.37 -29.16 38.71
C GLY A 480 46.67 -28.67 38.09
N ASP A 481 47.20 -29.34 37.07
CA ASP A 481 48.42 -28.92 36.37
C ASP A 481 48.21 -27.66 35.54
N ILE A 482 49.30 -27.01 35.16
CA ILE A 482 49.28 -25.77 34.39
C ILE A 482 49.80 -26.00 32.97
N LEU A 483 49.13 -25.39 31.99
CA LEU A 483 49.67 -25.20 30.65
C LEU A 483 50.03 -23.73 30.44
N LEU A 484 51.24 -23.49 29.95
CA LEU A 484 51.72 -22.18 29.52
C LEU A 484 51.90 -22.14 28.01
N GLY A 485 51.16 -21.26 27.33
CA GLY A 485 51.25 -21.07 25.88
C GLY A 485 52.22 -19.94 25.53
N ASN A 486 53.29 -20.27 24.79
CA ASN A 486 54.28 -19.30 24.33
C ASN A 486 53.90 -18.72 22.97
N ILE A 487 54.31 -17.48 22.69
CA ILE A 487 54.09 -16.80 21.39
C ILE A 487 54.63 -17.58 20.17
N ASN A 488 55.65 -18.42 20.38
CA ASN A 488 56.26 -19.23 19.34
C ASN A 488 55.51 -20.55 19.05
N GLY A 489 54.32 -20.74 19.61
CA GLY A 489 53.49 -21.93 19.41
C GLY A 489 53.88 -23.15 20.27
N THR A 490 54.89 -23.02 21.14
CA THR A 490 55.24 -24.08 22.10
C THR A 490 54.35 -23.99 23.34
N VAL A 491 53.84 -25.13 23.80
CA VAL A 491 53.06 -25.22 25.04
C VAL A 491 53.85 -26.01 26.08
N TYR A 492 53.94 -25.49 27.30
CA TYR A 492 54.63 -26.15 28.40
C TYR A 492 53.61 -26.68 29.40
N HIS A 493 53.67 -27.96 29.71
CA HIS A 493 52.84 -28.61 30.72
C HIS A 493 53.63 -28.76 32.00
N ILE A 494 53.18 -28.10 33.07
CA ILE A 494 53.86 -28.05 34.36
C ILE A 494 53.00 -28.77 35.39
N ASN A 495 53.56 -29.80 36.02
CA ASN A 495 52.92 -30.47 37.14
C ASN A 495 52.85 -29.51 38.33
N HIS A 496 51.66 -29.32 38.88
CA HIS A 496 51.50 -28.35 39.97
C HIS A 496 52.21 -28.80 41.26
N GLN A 497 52.30 -30.10 41.57
CA GLN A 497 52.91 -30.54 42.83
C GLN A 497 54.44 -30.59 42.75
N THR A 498 54.97 -31.14 41.66
CA THR A 498 56.41 -31.44 41.52
C THR A 498 57.18 -30.42 40.67
N PHE A 499 56.47 -29.55 39.94
CA PHE A 499 57.04 -28.62 38.95
C PHE A 499 57.79 -29.30 37.78
N LEU A 500 57.65 -30.61 37.64
CA LEU A 500 58.13 -31.33 36.45
C LEU A 500 57.44 -30.74 35.21
N THR A 501 58.25 -30.44 34.20
CA THR A 501 57.79 -29.76 32.98
C THR A 501 57.93 -30.70 31.79
N ASP A 502 56.84 -30.86 31.03
CA ASP A 502 56.83 -31.49 29.70
C ASP A 502 56.63 -30.41 28.62
N THR A 503 57.21 -30.61 27.44
CA THR A 503 57.15 -29.64 26.34
C THR A 503 56.35 -30.21 25.17
N ILE A 504 55.27 -29.53 24.81
CA ILE A 504 54.41 -29.87 23.69
C ILE A 504 54.76 -28.96 22.52
N LYS A 505 55.45 -29.50 21.51
CA LYS A 505 55.74 -28.82 20.25
C LYS A 505 54.73 -29.21 19.18
N ILE A 506 54.19 -28.21 18.50
CA ILE A 506 53.23 -28.41 17.41
C ILE A 506 54.00 -28.55 16.10
N ASN A 507 53.78 -29.64 15.38
CA ASN A 507 54.40 -29.85 14.07
C ASN A 507 53.78 -28.89 13.02
N ASN A 508 54.60 -28.28 12.16
CA ASN A 508 54.23 -27.30 11.11
C ASN A 508 53.76 -25.91 11.58
N TYR A 509 54.31 -25.40 12.69
CA TYR A 509 54.13 -24.02 13.10
C TYR A 509 55.04 -23.08 12.28
N ASN A 510 54.59 -22.60 11.12
CA ASN A 510 55.28 -21.56 10.35
C ASN A 510 54.63 -20.19 10.63
N THR A 511 55.27 -19.36 11.44
CA THR A 511 54.93 -17.93 11.56
C THR A 511 55.67 -17.16 10.47
N THR A 512 55.09 -17.05 9.28
CA THR A 512 55.62 -16.15 8.26
C THR A 512 55.18 -14.71 8.57
N GLY A 513 55.97 -14.03 9.39
CA GLY A 513 56.13 -12.57 9.41
C GLY A 513 54.88 -11.70 9.63
N SER A 514 54.57 -11.38 10.88
CA SER A 514 54.15 -10.03 11.32
C SER A 514 53.94 -10.00 12.84
N TYR A 515 54.51 -9.01 13.53
CA TYR A 515 54.52 -8.83 14.99
C TYR A 515 53.14 -8.52 15.63
N TYR A 516 52.02 -8.80 14.96
CA TYR A 516 50.68 -8.35 15.37
C TYR A 516 49.66 -9.47 15.65
N PHE A 517 50.09 -10.70 15.86
CA PHE A 517 49.15 -11.79 16.15
C PHE A 517 48.62 -11.72 17.60
N LYS A 518 47.29 -11.59 17.69
CA LYS A 518 46.47 -11.78 18.91
C LYS A 518 46.87 -13.08 19.62
N ALA A 519 46.88 -13.05 20.95
CA ALA A 519 47.07 -14.19 21.84
C ALA A 519 46.38 -15.46 21.31
N MET A 520 47.14 -16.55 21.18
CA MET A 520 46.60 -17.87 20.82
C MET A 520 45.88 -18.45 22.04
N PRO A 521 44.54 -18.53 22.05
CA PRO A 521 43.84 -19.08 23.18
C PRO A 521 44.02 -20.60 23.21
N LEU A 522 44.53 -21.14 24.32
CA LEU A 522 44.52 -22.57 24.59
C LEU A 522 43.09 -22.95 24.97
N ASN A 523 42.48 -23.84 24.17
CA ASN A 523 41.14 -24.34 24.45
C ASN A 523 41.24 -25.76 25.02
N TYR A 524 40.91 -25.93 26.30
CA TYR A 524 40.98 -27.24 26.97
C TYR A 524 39.60 -27.90 27.09
N ASP A 525 39.49 -29.09 26.53
CA ASP A 525 38.38 -30.01 26.78
C ASP A 525 38.67 -30.86 28.01
N SER A 526 38.05 -30.49 29.12
CA SER A 526 38.20 -31.18 30.41
C SER A 526 37.51 -32.55 30.49
N ASN A 527 36.56 -32.84 29.58
CA ASN A 527 35.88 -34.13 29.56
C ASN A 527 36.76 -35.19 28.90
N ARG A 528 37.38 -34.84 27.79
CA ARG A 528 38.27 -35.75 27.04
C ARG A 528 39.73 -35.64 27.43
N ASN A 529 40.07 -34.63 28.24
CA ASN A 529 41.44 -34.30 28.59
C ASN A 529 42.30 -34.06 27.32
N VAL A 530 41.83 -33.14 26.48
CA VAL A 530 42.46 -32.77 25.20
C VAL A 530 42.63 -31.26 25.15
N VAL A 531 43.79 -30.78 24.73
CA VAL A 531 43.99 -29.35 24.44
C VAL A 531 43.98 -29.12 22.94
N TYR A 532 43.29 -28.05 22.52
CA TYR A 532 43.21 -27.58 21.16
C TYR A 532 44.11 -26.36 21.04
N ILE A 533 45.03 -26.43 20.07
CA ILE A 533 45.95 -25.35 19.81
C ILE A 533 45.81 -24.94 18.36
N GLN A 534 45.54 -23.65 18.15
CA GLN A 534 45.26 -23.10 16.84
C GLN A 534 46.55 -22.76 16.09
N SER A 535 46.59 -22.88 14.78
CA SER A 535 47.60 -22.26 13.90
C SER A 535 46.91 -21.56 12.72
N GLU A 536 47.66 -20.84 11.90
CA GLU A 536 47.13 -20.15 10.71
C GLU A 536 46.42 -21.10 9.73
N LYS A 537 46.81 -22.38 9.68
CA LYS A 537 46.33 -23.35 8.67
C LYS A 537 45.59 -24.54 9.27
N THR A 538 45.72 -24.80 10.57
CA THR A 538 45.20 -26.03 11.21
C THR A 538 44.76 -25.79 12.64
N ILE A 539 43.90 -26.65 13.18
CA ILE A 539 43.71 -26.83 14.62
C ILE A 539 44.40 -28.13 15.01
N ALA A 540 45.32 -28.10 15.98
CA ALA A 540 45.98 -29.29 16.50
C ALA A 540 45.28 -29.75 17.79
N GLN A 541 44.83 -31.01 17.81
CA GLN A 541 44.39 -31.71 19.03
C GLN A 541 45.58 -32.41 19.67
N TYR A 542 45.85 -32.14 20.94
CA TYR A 542 46.84 -32.89 21.72
C TYR A 542 46.16 -33.70 22.81
N PHE A 543 46.39 -35.02 22.78
CA PHE A 543 45.81 -35.98 23.72
C PHE A 543 46.81 -36.26 24.84
N PHE A 544 46.49 -35.86 26.07
CA PHE A 544 47.39 -36.07 27.21
C PHE A 544 47.59 -37.55 27.56
N ALA A 545 46.58 -38.40 27.34
CA ALA A 545 46.64 -39.82 27.67
C ALA A 545 47.64 -40.60 26.80
N THR A 546 47.70 -40.30 25.50
CA THR A 546 48.55 -40.98 24.52
C THR A 546 49.81 -40.19 24.17
N LYS A 547 49.90 -38.93 24.59
CA LYS A 547 50.92 -37.94 24.16
C LYS A 547 51.02 -37.78 22.65
N THR A 548 49.92 -38.00 21.92
CA THR A 548 49.85 -37.87 20.46
C THR A 548 49.16 -36.57 20.04
N GLN A 549 49.57 -36.03 18.89
CA GLN A 549 48.90 -34.89 18.26
C GLN A 549 48.17 -35.32 16.98
N ARG A 550 46.99 -34.74 16.73
CA ARG A 550 46.21 -34.91 15.50
C ARG A 550 45.93 -33.53 14.88
N PRO A 551 46.49 -33.22 13.69
CA PRO A 551 46.18 -31.97 13.01
C PRO A 551 44.82 -32.06 12.31
N ILE A 552 44.07 -30.95 12.35
CA ILE A 552 42.80 -30.74 11.65
C ILE A 552 43.00 -29.57 10.67
N PRO A 553 43.34 -29.83 9.40
CA PRO A 553 43.53 -28.76 8.43
C PRO A 553 42.24 -28.02 8.16
N TYR A 554 42.27 -26.68 8.12
CA TYR A 554 41.08 -25.89 7.79
C TYR A 554 40.50 -26.26 6.42
N LEU A 555 41.35 -26.60 5.44
CA LEU A 555 40.92 -27.10 4.13
C LEU A 555 39.98 -28.31 4.23
N SER A 556 40.20 -29.21 5.20
CA SER A 556 39.34 -30.39 5.41
C SER A 556 37.96 -30.03 6.00
N LEU A 557 37.88 -28.92 6.75
CA LEU A 557 36.65 -28.44 7.38
C LEU A 557 35.81 -27.57 6.44
N PHE A 558 36.46 -26.87 5.52
CA PHE A 558 35.85 -25.81 4.70
C PHE A 558 35.89 -26.06 3.17
N GLY A 559 36.61 -27.08 2.70
CA GLY A 559 36.82 -27.34 1.27
C GLY A 559 37.64 -26.24 0.57
N ASN A 560 37.48 -26.06 -0.74
CA ASN A 560 38.17 -25.03 -1.55
C ASN A 560 37.71 -23.58 -1.27
N ALA A 561 36.93 -23.33 -0.22
CA ALA A 561 36.59 -21.98 0.19
C ALA A 561 37.90 -21.22 0.49
N LYS A 562 38.19 -20.16 -0.26
CA LYS A 562 39.35 -19.29 -0.05
C LYS A 562 39.23 -18.59 1.31
N ILE A 563 39.66 -19.25 2.37
CA ILE A 563 39.81 -18.63 3.68
C ILE A 563 41.27 -18.20 3.78
N ASN A 564 41.56 -17.02 3.24
CA ASN A 564 42.88 -16.38 3.31
C ASN A 564 43.09 -15.60 4.62
N ASP A 565 42.22 -15.76 5.62
CA ASP A 565 42.18 -14.83 6.76
C ASP A 565 42.62 -15.46 8.07
N ALA A 566 43.64 -14.84 8.68
CA ALA A 566 44.21 -15.12 9.99
C ALA A 566 43.26 -14.81 11.18
N ARG A 567 41.94 -14.74 10.93
CA ARG A 567 40.93 -14.22 11.87
C ARG A 567 39.92 -15.25 12.36
N LEU A 568 40.02 -16.52 11.96
CA LEU A 568 39.13 -17.56 12.45
C LEU A 568 39.34 -17.75 13.96
N ASP A 569 38.27 -17.67 14.74
CA ASP A 569 38.24 -18.08 16.15
C ASP A 569 37.29 -19.26 16.31
N PHE A 570 37.49 -20.09 17.33
CA PHE A 570 36.61 -21.21 17.64
C PHE A 570 36.33 -21.32 19.13
N ALA A 571 35.19 -21.90 19.46
CA ALA A 571 34.81 -22.21 20.84
C ALA A 571 34.48 -23.70 20.98
N LEU A 572 34.74 -24.24 22.17
CA LEU A 572 34.29 -25.57 22.56
C LEU A 572 32.99 -25.45 23.36
N ASP A 573 32.00 -26.28 23.05
CA ASP A 573 30.83 -26.41 23.93
C ASP A 573 31.09 -27.41 25.07
N TYR A 574 30.12 -27.53 25.98
CA TYR A 574 30.21 -28.43 27.13
C TYR A 574 30.35 -29.92 26.79
N THR A 575 30.05 -30.32 25.55
CA THR A 575 30.24 -31.69 25.05
C THR A 575 31.58 -31.88 24.34
N GLY A 576 32.35 -30.81 24.16
CA GLY A 576 33.63 -30.82 23.44
C GLY A 576 33.50 -30.61 21.93
N ARG A 577 32.31 -30.31 21.39
CA ARG A 577 32.14 -30.03 19.96
C ARG A 577 32.77 -28.69 19.62
N ILE A 578 33.34 -28.61 18.41
CA ILE A 578 34.04 -27.42 17.93
C ILE A 578 33.05 -26.54 17.17
N TRP A 579 32.91 -25.30 17.61
CA TRP A 579 32.09 -24.28 16.98
C TRP A 579 32.99 -23.29 16.25
N ILE A 580 32.80 -23.17 14.94
CA ILE A 580 33.61 -22.28 14.11
C ILE A 580 32.72 -21.35 13.30
N TRP A 581 33.01 -20.05 13.36
CA TRP A 581 32.43 -19.05 12.47
C TRP A 581 33.13 -19.05 11.11
N ILE A 582 32.35 -19.08 10.03
CA ILE A 582 32.83 -18.97 8.66
C ILE A 582 32.22 -17.69 8.06
N PRO A 583 33.03 -16.66 7.77
CA PRO A 583 32.56 -15.44 7.13
C PRO A 583 31.72 -15.73 5.88
N GLY A 584 30.54 -15.11 5.79
CA GLY A 584 29.61 -15.27 4.67
C GLY A 584 28.80 -16.58 4.65
N TYR A 585 29.18 -17.61 5.43
CA TYR A 585 28.44 -18.88 5.49
C TYR A 585 27.62 -19.01 6.78
N GLY A 586 28.21 -18.71 7.94
CA GLY A 586 27.59 -18.90 9.25
C GLY A 586 28.43 -19.75 10.19
N ILE A 587 27.80 -20.40 11.17
CA ILE A 587 28.48 -21.26 12.16
C ILE A 587 28.44 -22.72 11.70
N ARG A 588 29.57 -23.43 11.78
CA ARG A 588 29.63 -24.89 11.70
C ARG A 588 29.94 -25.51 13.05
N ILE A 589 29.25 -26.60 13.34
CA ILE A 589 29.45 -27.43 14.53
C ILE A 589 30.08 -28.73 14.07
N ILE A 590 31.25 -29.05 14.63
CA ILE A 590 32.07 -30.19 14.20
C ILE A 590 32.20 -31.19 15.34
N ASP A 591 31.97 -32.46 15.01
CA ASP A 591 32.31 -33.58 15.87
C ASP A 591 33.84 -33.71 15.94
N PRO A 592 34.42 -33.58 17.13
CA PRO A 592 35.86 -33.49 17.29
C PRO A 592 36.58 -34.84 17.11
N ASP A 593 35.87 -35.98 17.17
CA ASP A 593 36.47 -37.30 17.01
C ASP A 593 36.37 -37.75 15.55
N LYS A 594 35.19 -37.55 14.94
CA LYS A 594 34.91 -37.89 13.54
C LYS A 594 35.38 -36.83 12.55
N LEU A 595 35.71 -35.62 13.02
CA LEU A 595 36.08 -34.45 12.21
C LEU A 595 35.07 -34.12 11.10
N ARG A 596 33.78 -34.42 11.35
CA ARG A 596 32.69 -34.15 10.41
C ARG A 596 31.78 -33.06 10.96
N CYS A 597 31.28 -32.23 10.07
CA CYS A 597 30.24 -31.27 10.41
C CYS A 597 28.97 -32.03 10.81
N VAL A 598 28.49 -31.80 12.03
CA VAL A 598 27.25 -32.41 12.56
C VAL A 598 26.04 -31.52 12.40
N ASP A 599 26.24 -30.20 12.35
CA ASP A 599 25.20 -29.21 12.10
C ASP A 599 25.82 -27.92 11.54
N SER A 600 25.02 -27.14 10.82
CA SER A 600 25.43 -25.83 10.29
C SER A 600 24.29 -24.82 10.41
N ILE A 601 24.63 -23.63 10.91
CA ILE A 601 23.68 -22.54 11.12
C ILE A 601 24.06 -21.44 10.14
N ARG A 602 23.24 -21.29 9.09
CA ARG A 602 23.46 -20.24 8.08
C ARG A 602 23.11 -18.87 8.65
N ILE A 603 23.76 -17.84 8.14
CA ILE A 603 23.44 -16.44 8.44
C ILE A 603 21.95 -16.17 8.18
N ALA A 604 21.31 -15.40 9.05
CA ALA A 604 19.89 -15.04 8.99
C ALA A 604 18.91 -16.23 9.08
N THR A 605 19.40 -17.44 9.36
CA THR A 605 18.58 -18.61 9.67
C THR A 605 18.68 -18.95 11.15
N ARG A 606 17.63 -19.56 11.72
CA ARG A 606 17.60 -19.99 13.13
C ARG A 606 18.02 -18.89 14.12
N GLY A 607 17.63 -17.64 13.81
CA GLY A 607 17.88 -16.46 14.62
C GLY A 607 19.33 -15.97 14.67
N LEU A 608 20.26 -16.51 13.85
CA LEU A 608 21.66 -16.04 13.82
C LEU A 608 21.78 -14.71 13.07
N ILE A 609 22.24 -13.67 13.76
CA ILE A 609 22.44 -12.34 13.17
C ILE A 609 23.68 -12.34 12.26
N ASN A 610 23.60 -11.62 11.14
CA ASN A 610 24.76 -11.38 10.28
C ASN A 610 25.75 -10.42 10.96
N GLY A 611 27.03 -10.79 10.99
CA GLY A 611 28.09 -9.95 11.53
C GLY A 611 29.46 -10.49 11.12
N ASP A 612 30.45 -9.62 11.07
CA ASP A 612 31.85 -10.03 10.95
C ASP A 612 32.39 -10.37 12.35
N PHE A 613 32.22 -11.63 12.75
CA PHE A 613 32.61 -12.09 14.08
C PHE A 613 34.10 -12.38 14.15
N THR A 614 34.76 -11.74 15.13
CA THR A 614 36.21 -11.82 15.36
C THR A 614 36.58 -12.64 16.58
N ARG A 615 35.60 -13.01 17.42
CA ARG A 615 35.80 -13.84 18.60
C ARG A 615 34.55 -14.63 18.96
N MET A 616 34.71 -15.84 19.50
CA MET A 616 33.63 -16.68 20.01
C MET A 616 33.92 -17.16 21.45
N CYS A 617 32.88 -17.25 22.27
CA CYS A 617 32.99 -17.80 23.62
C CYS A 617 31.73 -18.58 23.98
N TYR A 618 31.89 -19.80 24.51
CA TYR A 618 30.77 -20.60 24.97
C TYR A 618 30.17 -20.02 26.28
N GLY A 619 28.86 -19.81 26.27
CA GLY A 619 28.11 -19.15 27.32
C GLY A 619 27.42 -20.06 28.34
N GLY A 620 27.61 -21.39 28.25
CA GLY A 620 26.81 -22.34 29.03
C GLY A 620 25.36 -22.45 28.55
N ASN A 621 24.65 -23.53 28.88
CA ASN A 621 23.21 -23.70 28.61
C ASN A 621 22.76 -23.38 27.17
N GLY A 622 23.59 -23.71 26.18
CA GLY A 622 23.32 -23.45 24.77
C GLY A 622 23.55 -22.02 24.30
N PHE A 623 24.07 -21.13 25.16
CA PHE A 623 24.50 -19.79 24.78
C PHE A 623 25.87 -19.81 24.10
N MET A 624 26.03 -18.94 23.11
CA MET A 624 27.28 -18.64 22.43
C MET A 624 27.38 -17.13 22.30
N PHE A 625 28.52 -16.57 22.69
CA PHE A 625 28.80 -15.14 22.58
C PHE A 625 29.70 -14.92 21.37
N LEU A 626 29.29 -14.01 20.49
CA LEU A 626 29.98 -13.71 19.24
C LEU A 626 30.34 -12.23 19.24
N GLN A 627 31.61 -11.91 19.13
CA GLN A 627 32.08 -10.54 19.13
C GLN A 627 32.21 -10.02 17.70
N ALA A 628 31.43 -9.00 17.36
CA ALA A 628 31.46 -8.31 16.06
C ALA A 628 32.19 -6.96 16.16
N SER A 629 32.49 -6.36 15.01
CA SER A 629 33.08 -5.01 14.94
C SER A 629 32.22 -3.90 15.56
N ASN A 630 30.90 -4.10 15.61
CA ASN A 630 29.92 -3.12 16.09
C ASN A 630 29.19 -3.53 17.38
N GLY A 631 29.51 -4.67 17.98
CA GLY A 631 28.88 -5.11 19.23
C GLY A 631 29.14 -6.57 19.58
N ILE A 632 28.40 -7.08 20.56
CA ILE A 632 28.47 -8.48 20.99
C ILE A 632 27.10 -9.11 20.79
N VAL A 633 27.05 -10.24 20.08
CA VAL A 633 25.84 -11.02 19.84
C VAL A 633 25.80 -12.17 20.85
N ILE A 634 24.72 -12.21 21.64
CA ILE A 634 24.36 -13.36 22.47
C ILE A 634 23.45 -14.24 21.64
N TYR A 635 23.93 -15.39 21.20
CA TYR A 635 23.17 -16.39 20.47
C TYR A 635 22.78 -17.55 21.40
N ASN A 636 21.51 -17.96 21.41
CA ASN A 636 21.08 -19.20 22.06
C ASN A 636 20.69 -20.23 21.00
N TYR A 637 21.47 -21.31 20.93
CA TYR A 637 21.30 -22.39 19.95
C TYR A 637 20.02 -23.18 20.15
N THR A 638 19.62 -23.45 21.39
CA THR A 638 18.41 -24.23 21.69
C THR A 638 17.14 -23.46 21.37
N LYS A 639 17.17 -22.14 21.53
CA LYS A 639 16.04 -21.24 21.28
C LYS A 639 16.03 -20.64 19.87
N ASN A 640 17.05 -20.93 19.05
CA ASN A 640 17.23 -20.39 17.70
C ASN A 640 17.05 -18.86 17.66
N ARG A 641 17.75 -18.14 18.56
CA ARG A 641 17.54 -16.71 18.77
C ARG A 641 18.84 -15.99 19.12
N SER A 642 18.98 -14.75 18.65
CA SER A 642 20.07 -13.84 19.05
C SER A 642 19.60 -12.53 19.68
N VAL A 643 20.48 -11.91 20.45
CA VAL A 643 20.35 -10.52 20.94
C VAL A 643 21.67 -9.80 20.69
N LEU A 644 21.62 -8.63 20.05
CA LEU A 644 22.79 -7.75 19.86
C LEU A 644 22.90 -6.78 21.05
N LEU A 645 24.09 -6.68 21.62
CA LEU A 645 24.50 -5.66 22.57
C LEU A 645 25.51 -4.72 21.89
N ASP A 646 25.19 -3.44 21.81
CA ASP A 646 26.05 -2.40 21.25
C ASP A 646 26.06 -1.15 22.16
N ASN A 647 26.62 -0.04 21.68
CA ASN A 647 26.67 1.21 22.42
C ASN A 647 25.30 1.74 22.88
N ARG A 648 24.21 1.41 22.18
CA ARG A 648 22.84 1.77 22.56
C ARG A 648 22.33 0.96 23.76
N ASN A 649 22.92 -0.20 24.03
CA ASN A 649 22.71 -0.97 25.26
C ASN A 649 23.61 -0.50 26.42
N GLY A 650 24.47 0.50 26.16
CA GLY A 650 25.50 0.98 27.08
C GLY A 650 26.86 0.33 26.87
N LEU A 651 27.08 -0.50 25.84
CA LEU A 651 28.39 -1.10 25.58
C LEU A 651 29.42 -0.02 25.23
N ILE A 652 30.48 0.12 26.02
CA ILE A 652 31.45 1.20 25.82
C ILE A 652 32.36 0.92 24.62
N SER A 653 32.74 -0.34 24.42
CA SER A 653 33.56 -0.77 23.29
C SER A 653 33.07 -2.10 22.73
N PRO A 654 32.81 -2.19 21.41
CA PRO A 654 32.51 -3.47 20.76
C PRO A 654 33.74 -4.39 20.73
N VAL A 655 34.94 -3.80 20.70
CA VAL A 655 36.19 -4.53 20.81
C VAL A 655 36.55 -4.67 22.29
N SER A 656 36.06 -5.74 22.90
CA SER A 656 36.47 -6.22 24.21
C SER A 656 37.80 -6.97 24.15
N ARG A 657 38.63 -6.79 25.21
CA ARG A 657 39.87 -7.57 25.38
C ARG A 657 39.57 -8.94 26.00
N PHE A 658 38.57 -8.99 26.86
CA PHE A 658 38.04 -10.21 27.45
C PHE A 658 36.53 -10.30 27.22
N MET A 659 36.08 -11.51 26.86
CA MET A 659 34.68 -11.90 26.78
C MET A 659 34.56 -13.29 27.41
N GLY A 660 33.67 -13.46 28.38
CA GLY A 660 33.57 -14.72 29.12
C GLY A 660 32.22 -14.95 29.78
N TYR A 661 31.99 -16.19 30.19
CA TYR A 661 30.80 -16.62 30.92
C TYR A 661 31.13 -16.93 32.37
N CYS A 662 30.35 -16.39 33.31
CA CYS A 662 30.42 -16.78 34.72
C CYS A 662 29.10 -16.52 35.45
N ASN A 663 28.66 -17.46 36.27
CA ASN A 663 27.48 -17.36 37.17
C ASN A 663 26.18 -16.92 36.49
N GLY A 664 25.97 -17.26 35.21
CA GLY A 664 24.77 -16.84 34.47
C GLY A 664 24.88 -15.45 33.85
N TYR A 665 26.07 -14.85 33.79
CA TYR A 665 26.33 -13.54 33.20
C TYR A 665 27.33 -13.66 32.05
N LEU A 666 27.11 -12.84 31.02
CA LEU A 666 28.14 -12.46 30.06
C LEU A 666 29.00 -11.36 30.69
N TRP A 667 30.31 -11.52 30.64
CA TRP A 667 31.31 -10.57 31.09
C TRP A 667 32.11 -10.04 29.92
N VAL A 668 32.33 -8.73 29.91
CA VAL A 668 33.04 -8.02 28.86
C VAL A 668 33.97 -7.00 29.52
N SER A 669 35.22 -6.89 29.06
CA SER A 669 36.14 -5.84 29.52
C SER A 669 36.50 -4.85 28.42
N GLY A 670 36.44 -3.57 28.76
CA GLY A 670 37.00 -2.46 27.98
C GLY A 670 38.34 -1.99 28.55
N TYR A 671 38.90 -0.91 27.97
CA TYR A 671 40.15 -0.32 28.45
C TYR A 671 40.05 0.30 29.84
N TYR A 672 38.87 0.77 30.26
CA TYR A 672 38.70 1.45 31.56
C TYR A 672 37.37 1.08 32.22
N ASN A 673 36.80 -0.06 31.86
CA ASN A 673 35.51 -0.52 32.38
C ASN A 673 35.38 -2.05 32.32
N ILE A 674 34.53 -2.57 33.19
CA ILE A 674 33.99 -3.93 33.13
C ILE A 674 32.50 -3.79 32.89
N GLN A 675 31.97 -4.60 31.98
CA GLN A 675 30.56 -4.64 31.69
C GLN A 675 30.03 -6.06 31.82
N ASN A 676 28.79 -6.19 32.30
CA ASN A 676 28.13 -7.49 32.32
C ASN A 676 26.66 -7.42 31.97
N PHE A 677 26.17 -8.57 31.50
CA PHE A 677 24.78 -8.79 31.14
C PHE A 677 24.26 -10.08 31.77
N ASN A 678 23.16 -9.96 32.52
CA ASN A 678 22.50 -11.11 33.14
C ASN A 678 21.74 -11.92 32.08
N LEU A 679 22.14 -13.17 31.84
CA LEU A 679 21.52 -14.02 30.81
C LEU A 679 20.07 -14.39 31.13
N LYS A 680 19.61 -14.29 32.39
CA LYS A 680 18.18 -14.44 32.72
C LYS A 680 17.31 -13.37 32.04
N ASN A 681 17.90 -12.23 31.68
CA ASN A 681 17.18 -11.17 30.96
C ASN A 681 17.01 -11.49 29.47
N PHE A 682 17.79 -12.43 28.91
CA PHE A 682 17.66 -12.84 27.50
C PHE A 682 16.23 -13.26 27.15
N ASP A 683 15.57 -14.01 28.05
CA ASP A 683 14.21 -14.50 27.85
C ASP A 683 13.14 -13.42 28.08
N LYS A 684 13.45 -12.40 28.87
CA LYS A 684 12.54 -11.27 29.13
C LYS A 684 12.48 -10.28 27.97
N LEU A 685 13.46 -10.30 27.08
CA LEU A 685 13.48 -9.48 25.89
C LEU A 685 12.47 -10.05 24.88
N SER A 686 11.40 -9.33 24.54
CA SER A 686 10.53 -9.73 23.44
C SER A 686 11.21 -9.40 22.11
N LEU A 687 11.25 -10.35 21.17
CA LEU A 687 11.60 -10.06 19.77
C LEU A 687 10.38 -9.99 18.86
N LYS A 688 9.20 -10.34 19.38
CA LYS A 688 7.96 -10.25 18.63
C LYS A 688 7.46 -8.82 18.71
N ILE A 689 7.27 -8.19 17.56
CA ILE A 689 6.68 -6.85 17.44
C ILE A 689 5.51 -6.95 16.47
N THR A 690 4.39 -6.38 16.87
CA THR A 690 3.23 -6.25 15.99
C THR A 690 3.43 -5.03 15.09
N PRO A 691 3.63 -5.21 13.77
CA PRO A 691 3.76 -4.06 12.87
C PRO A 691 2.40 -3.39 12.65
N VAL A 692 2.40 -2.27 11.96
CA VAL A 692 1.21 -1.53 11.58
C VAL A 692 1.39 -0.91 10.20
N LEU A 693 0.33 -0.95 9.39
CA LEU A 693 0.26 -0.16 8.17
C LEU A 693 -0.07 1.29 8.54
N ASN A 694 0.83 2.22 8.22
CA ASN A 694 0.72 3.65 8.54
C ASN A 694 -0.17 4.38 7.56
N SER A 695 0.04 4.18 6.26
CA SER A 695 -0.76 4.81 5.22
C SER A 695 -0.70 4.06 3.90
N ILE A 696 -1.72 4.27 3.07
CA ILE A 696 -1.69 3.93 1.65
C ILE A 696 -1.96 5.23 0.88
N MET A 697 -1.05 5.55 -0.03
CA MET A 697 -1.26 6.55 -1.07
C MET A 697 -1.63 5.82 -2.36
N ALA A 698 -2.76 6.16 -2.96
CA ALA A 698 -3.09 5.78 -4.32
C ALA A 698 -2.77 6.96 -5.24
N ASP A 699 -1.73 6.79 -6.06
CA ASP A 699 -1.09 7.87 -6.81
C ASP A 699 -0.66 9.03 -5.88
N THR A 700 -1.36 10.16 -5.91
CA THR A 700 -1.13 11.34 -5.07
C THR A 700 -2.13 11.47 -3.91
N THR A 701 -3.16 10.61 -3.88
CA THR A 701 -4.26 10.70 -2.91
C THR A 701 -4.03 9.76 -1.73
N ARG A 702 -4.16 10.26 -0.51
CA ARG A 702 -4.09 9.43 0.70
C ARG A 702 -5.41 8.72 0.91
N VAL A 703 -5.46 7.41 0.66
CA VAL A 703 -6.68 6.59 0.74
C VAL A 703 -6.82 5.85 2.07
N TYR A 704 -5.70 5.67 2.78
CA TYR A 704 -5.70 5.06 4.10
C TYR A 704 -4.66 5.72 5.02
N VAL A 705 -5.02 5.77 6.30
CA VAL A 705 -4.18 6.17 7.44
C VAL A 705 -4.51 5.22 8.57
N ARG A 706 -3.51 4.81 9.34
CA ARG A 706 -3.67 3.97 10.53
C ARG A 706 -4.79 4.46 11.45
N GLY A 707 -5.72 3.56 11.79
CA GLY A 707 -6.78 3.74 12.79
C GLY A 707 -6.47 3.02 14.11
N ALA A 708 -7.50 2.51 14.79
CA ALA A 708 -7.37 1.65 15.98
C ALA A 708 -6.99 0.19 15.60
N ILE A 709 -6.38 -0.58 16.51
CA ILE A 709 -5.80 -1.94 16.21
C ILE A 709 -6.86 -2.98 15.77
N ASN A 710 -8.11 -2.86 16.17
CA ASN A 710 -9.12 -3.92 16.05
C ASN A 710 -10.05 -3.81 14.82
N GLU A 711 -9.62 -3.16 13.74
CA GLU A 711 -10.45 -2.98 12.55
C GLU A 711 -10.11 -3.96 11.43
N GLU A 712 -11.11 -4.74 10.97
CA GLU A 712 -11.07 -5.36 9.65
C GLU A 712 -10.90 -4.25 8.60
N THR A 713 -9.67 -4.04 8.15
CA THR A 713 -9.35 -2.92 7.27
C THR A 713 -9.54 -3.34 5.81
N LYS A 714 -10.80 -3.29 5.37
CA LYS A 714 -11.17 -3.38 3.96
C LYS A 714 -11.05 -1.98 3.33
N ILE A 715 -10.12 -1.84 2.40
CA ILE A 715 -9.81 -0.58 1.72
C ILE A 715 -10.34 -0.66 0.29
N TYR A 716 -11.29 0.20 -0.05
CA TYR A 716 -11.90 0.24 -1.37
C TYR A 716 -11.26 1.34 -2.22
N LEU A 717 -10.80 0.98 -3.40
CA LEU A 717 -10.15 1.87 -4.35
C LEU A 717 -10.91 1.89 -5.67
N ASN A 718 -10.89 3.03 -6.35
CA ASN A 718 -11.42 3.16 -7.70
C ASN A 718 -10.47 2.54 -8.73
N TYR A 719 -10.97 2.28 -9.94
CA TYR A 719 -10.19 1.61 -10.99
C TYR A 719 -8.93 2.39 -11.41
N ASN A 720 -8.93 3.71 -11.23
CA ASN A 720 -7.82 4.61 -11.56
C ASN A 720 -6.80 4.76 -10.42
N GLN A 721 -7.08 4.18 -9.24
CA GLN A 721 -6.23 4.22 -8.05
C GLN A 721 -5.44 2.92 -7.94
N ASN A 722 -4.66 2.60 -8.98
CA ASN A 722 -4.00 1.30 -9.13
C ASN A 722 -2.48 1.32 -8.91
N ASN A 723 -1.89 2.48 -8.62
CA ASN A 723 -0.52 2.61 -8.12
C ASN A 723 -0.55 2.89 -6.62
N LEU A 724 -0.10 1.92 -5.83
CA LEU A 724 -0.16 1.97 -4.38
C LEU A 724 1.22 2.18 -3.80
N ASN A 725 1.36 3.20 -2.95
CA ASN A 725 2.51 3.38 -2.08
C ASN A 725 2.08 3.11 -0.64
N LEU A 726 2.56 2.01 -0.09
CA LEU A 726 2.25 1.53 1.26
C LEU A 726 3.39 1.89 2.19
N SER A 727 3.07 2.55 3.29
CA SER A 727 4.03 2.87 4.36
C SER A 727 3.65 2.11 5.62
N PHE A 728 4.62 1.51 6.29
CA PHE A 728 4.40 0.71 7.51
C PHE A 728 5.55 0.89 8.50
N SER A 729 5.28 0.54 9.75
CA SER A 729 6.25 0.61 10.84
C SER A 729 5.88 -0.39 11.93
N ALA A 730 6.59 -0.37 13.05
CA ALA A 730 6.21 -1.12 14.22
C ALA A 730 6.59 -0.31 15.48
N PRO A 731 5.76 -0.31 16.54
CA PRO A 731 6.06 0.43 17.77
C PRO A 731 7.29 -0.11 18.50
N GLU A 732 8.41 0.63 18.46
CA GLU A 732 9.66 0.33 19.15
C GLU A 732 10.50 1.60 19.25
N PHE A 733 10.64 2.13 20.47
CA PHE A 733 11.28 3.43 20.71
C PHE A 733 12.76 3.33 21.09
N PHE A 734 13.19 2.19 21.63
CA PHE A 734 14.54 2.04 22.18
C PHE A 734 15.53 1.61 21.12
N PHE A 735 15.13 0.66 20.25
CA PHE A 735 16.00 0.11 19.20
C PHE A 735 15.29 -0.01 17.85
N PRO A 736 14.65 1.05 17.31
CA PRO A 736 13.88 1.01 16.07
C PRO A 736 14.68 0.47 14.88
N GLU A 737 15.98 0.76 14.84
CA GLU A 737 16.88 0.33 13.77
C GLU A 737 17.17 -1.18 13.75
N ARG A 738 16.73 -1.90 14.78
CA ARG A 738 16.83 -3.35 14.88
C ARG A 738 15.56 -4.06 14.45
N ILE A 739 14.54 -3.34 13.98
CA ILE A 739 13.35 -3.97 13.42
C ILE A 739 13.63 -4.48 12.01
N GLU A 740 13.15 -5.69 11.74
CA GLU A 740 13.05 -6.28 10.42
C GLU A 740 11.58 -6.51 10.09
N TYR A 741 11.22 -6.29 8.83
CA TYR A 741 9.87 -6.45 8.32
C TYR A 741 9.84 -7.51 7.22
N ALA A 742 8.76 -8.27 7.18
CA ALA A 742 8.44 -9.13 6.05
C ALA A 742 7.03 -8.81 5.55
N TYR A 743 6.89 -8.65 4.24
CA TYR A 743 5.62 -8.33 3.61
C TYR A 743 5.36 -9.17 2.37
N GLN A 744 4.09 -9.27 2.00
CA GLN A 744 3.63 -9.98 0.80
C GLN A 744 2.27 -9.43 0.37
N LEU A 745 2.08 -9.15 -0.92
CA LEU A 745 0.77 -8.78 -1.48
C LEU A 745 0.23 -9.93 -2.35
N LEU A 746 -0.75 -10.68 -1.87
CA LEU A 746 -1.36 -11.75 -2.66
C LEU A 746 -2.48 -11.19 -3.56
N PRO A 747 -2.60 -11.62 -4.83
CA PRO A 747 -1.78 -12.62 -5.54
C PRO A 747 -0.57 -12.05 -6.32
N ALA A 748 -0.21 -10.77 -6.13
CA ALA A 748 0.89 -10.13 -6.87
C ALA A 748 2.27 -10.77 -6.57
N ASP A 749 2.53 -11.13 -5.32
CA ASP A 749 3.80 -11.70 -4.86
C ASP A 749 3.69 -13.20 -4.59
N LYS A 750 4.69 -13.98 -5.04
CA LYS A 750 4.79 -15.42 -4.78
C LYS A 750 5.48 -15.76 -3.45
N GLU A 751 6.46 -14.96 -3.05
CA GLU A 751 7.29 -15.16 -1.85
C GLU A 751 7.24 -13.93 -0.93
N TRP A 752 7.73 -14.09 0.30
CA TRP A 752 7.86 -12.99 1.25
C TRP A 752 9.06 -12.10 0.87
N HIS A 753 8.84 -10.79 0.92
CA HIS A 753 9.90 -9.80 0.80
C HIS A 753 10.35 -9.36 2.19
N TYR A 754 11.67 -9.29 2.41
CA TYR A 754 12.27 -8.93 3.69
C TYR A 754 12.99 -7.58 3.58
N THR A 755 12.81 -6.71 4.57
CA THR A 755 13.42 -5.38 4.62
C THR A 755 13.77 -4.99 6.05
N GLY A 756 14.75 -4.09 6.21
CA GLY A 756 15.12 -3.51 7.51
C GLY A 756 14.35 -2.22 7.82
N ASN A 757 14.81 -1.47 8.82
CA ASN A 757 14.15 -0.23 9.27
C ASN A 757 14.19 0.94 8.26
N VAL A 758 15.07 0.91 7.26
CA VAL A 758 15.23 2.04 6.33
C VAL A 758 14.15 2.05 5.25
N ASN A 759 13.89 0.90 4.62
CA ASN A 759 12.97 0.78 3.50
C ASN A 759 11.60 0.33 3.99
N ARG A 760 10.83 1.30 4.50
CA ARG A 760 9.48 1.14 5.08
C ARG A 760 8.34 1.60 4.17
N LYS A 761 8.67 1.90 2.91
CA LYS A 761 7.73 2.27 1.85
C LYS A 761 7.86 1.28 0.71
N ILE A 762 6.74 0.71 0.30
CA ILE A 762 6.65 -0.24 -0.82
C ILE A 762 5.76 0.36 -1.90
N ILE A 763 6.14 0.14 -3.14
CA ILE A 763 5.40 0.62 -4.31
C ILE A 763 4.93 -0.58 -5.13
N TYR A 764 3.63 -0.70 -5.35
CA TYR A 764 3.03 -1.60 -6.34
C TYR A 764 2.39 -0.76 -7.43
N SER A 765 2.79 -0.97 -8.68
CA SER A 765 2.30 -0.19 -9.83
C SER A 765 1.40 -1.02 -10.72
N ASN A 766 0.42 -0.37 -11.37
CA ASN A 766 -0.48 -0.96 -12.36
C ASN A 766 -1.20 -2.24 -11.89
N LEU A 767 -1.69 -2.25 -10.65
CA LEU A 767 -2.48 -3.37 -10.15
C LEU A 767 -3.78 -3.52 -10.95
N SER A 768 -4.13 -4.76 -11.28
CA SER A 768 -5.39 -5.06 -11.97
C SER A 768 -6.57 -4.94 -11.00
N PRO A 769 -7.79 -4.61 -11.47
CA PRO A 769 -8.97 -4.65 -10.62
C PRO A 769 -9.17 -6.03 -10.00
N GLY A 770 -9.39 -6.08 -8.69
CA GLY A 770 -9.41 -7.34 -7.95
C GLY A 770 -9.30 -7.14 -6.44
N LYS A 771 -9.28 -8.27 -5.73
CA LYS A 771 -9.06 -8.33 -4.28
C LYS A 771 -7.60 -8.71 -4.01
N TYR A 772 -6.94 -7.92 -3.19
CA TYR A 772 -5.56 -8.11 -2.77
C TYR A 772 -5.48 -8.26 -1.24
N TYR A 773 -4.56 -9.10 -0.80
CA TYR A 773 -4.30 -9.37 0.62
C TYR A 773 -2.88 -8.95 0.95
N PHE A 774 -2.72 -7.78 1.56
CA PHE A 774 -1.43 -7.29 2.01
C PHE A 774 -1.14 -7.86 3.39
N LYS A 775 -0.16 -8.76 3.46
CA LYS A 775 0.30 -9.39 4.69
C LYS A 775 1.57 -8.73 5.19
N LEU A 776 1.63 -8.44 6.48
CA LEU A 776 2.74 -7.75 7.11
C LEU A 776 3.08 -8.38 8.47
N LYS A 777 4.35 -8.68 8.69
CA LYS A 777 4.88 -9.10 10.00
C LYS A 777 6.20 -8.39 10.28
N ALA A 778 6.53 -8.22 11.55
CA ALA A 778 7.79 -7.64 11.99
C ALA A 778 8.38 -8.43 13.15
N GLN A 779 9.68 -8.27 13.33
CA GLN A 779 10.43 -8.81 14.46
C GLN A 779 11.64 -7.93 14.75
N MET A 780 12.21 -8.10 15.94
CA MET A 780 13.56 -7.62 16.22
C MET A 780 14.60 -8.54 15.58
N LYS A 781 15.72 -7.96 15.12
CA LYS A 781 16.90 -8.68 14.60
C LYS A 781 17.28 -9.84 15.52
N GLY A 782 17.48 -11.01 14.93
CA GLY A 782 17.79 -12.24 15.66
C GLY A 782 16.57 -13.05 16.13
N GLY A 783 15.36 -12.62 15.77
CA GLY A 783 14.12 -13.37 15.98
C GLY A 783 13.87 -14.46 14.94
N ASN A 784 12.77 -15.20 15.13
CA ASN A 784 12.23 -16.16 14.17
C ASN A 784 10.92 -15.64 13.54
N TRP A 785 10.77 -15.81 12.23
CA TRP A 785 9.63 -15.34 11.44
C TRP A 785 8.32 -16.12 11.65
N ASP A 786 8.14 -16.76 12.81
CA ASP A 786 6.99 -17.58 13.22
C ASP A 786 5.82 -16.74 13.77
N THR A 787 5.86 -15.42 13.61
CA THR A 787 4.79 -14.51 14.01
C THR A 787 3.64 -14.53 13.01
N GLN A 788 2.40 -14.47 13.54
CA GLN A 788 1.21 -14.29 12.71
C GLN A 788 1.30 -12.95 11.98
N ALA A 789 1.08 -12.99 10.67
CA ALA A 789 1.04 -11.78 9.87
C ALA A 789 -0.30 -11.06 10.03
N LEU A 790 -0.26 -9.74 10.12
CA LEU A 790 -1.43 -8.89 9.96
C LEU A 790 -1.84 -8.86 8.49
N GLU A 791 -3.15 -8.91 8.24
CA GLU A 791 -3.72 -8.95 6.90
C GLU A 791 -4.61 -7.73 6.65
N TYR A 792 -4.33 -7.01 5.57
CA TYR A 792 -5.13 -5.88 5.09
C TYR A 792 -5.74 -6.24 3.74
N ILE A 793 -7.05 -5.99 3.58
CA ILE A 793 -7.78 -6.36 2.36
C ILE A 793 -7.94 -5.11 1.49
N ILE A 794 -7.31 -5.10 0.31
CA ILE A 794 -7.37 -3.99 -0.64
C ILE A 794 -8.22 -4.41 -1.84
N ILE A 795 -9.27 -3.65 -2.17
CA ILE A 795 -10.24 -3.97 -3.21
C ILE A 795 -10.22 -2.87 -4.26
N ILE A 796 -9.66 -3.16 -5.44
CA ILE A 796 -9.66 -2.23 -6.59
C ILE A 796 -10.89 -2.55 -7.44
N LYS A 797 -11.83 -1.60 -7.53
CA LYS A 797 -13.07 -1.78 -8.31
C LYS A 797 -12.76 -1.78 -9.82
N PRO A 798 -13.45 -2.61 -10.63
CA PRO A 798 -13.33 -2.55 -12.08
C PRO A 798 -13.89 -1.22 -12.62
N ALA A 799 -13.32 -0.75 -13.74
CA ALA A 799 -13.86 0.42 -14.43
C ALA A 799 -15.29 0.12 -14.95
N TRP A 800 -16.11 1.16 -15.13
CA TRP A 800 -17.49 0.96 -15.59
C TRP A 800 -17.56 0.23 -16.95
N TRP A 801 -16.60 0.46 -17.86
CA TRP A 801 -16.49 -0.26 -19.13
C TRP A 801 -16.00 -1.71 -19.02
N GLN A 802 -15.41 -2.09 -17.88
CA GLN A 802 -14.99 -3.47 -17.61
C GLN A 802 -16.12 -4.31 -16.98
N THR A 803 -17.22 -3.67 -16.58
CA THR A 803 -18.37 -4.35 -15.99
C THR A 803 -19.16 -5.17 -17.02
N LEU A 804 -19.89 -6.17 -16.53
CA LEU A 804 -20.69 -7.08 -17.37
C LEU A 804 -21.76 -6.33 -18.17
N TRP A 805 -22.49 -5.39 -17.55
CA TRP A 805 -23.59 -4.69 -18.20
C TRP A 805 -23.11 -3.83 -19.38
N PHE A 806 -21.94 -3.19 -19.27
CA PHE A 806 -21.40 -2.39 -20.36
C PHE A 806 -20.93 -3.26 -21.52
N ARG A 807 -20.28 -4.40 -21.23
CA ARG A 807 -19.92 -5.38 -22.26
C ARG A 807 -21.16 -5.90 -23.01
N LEU A 808 -22.25 -6.18 -22.28
CA LEU A 808 -23.54 -6.56 -22.88
C LEU A 808 -24.13 -5.42 -23.73
N LEU A 809 -24.04 -4.17 -23.27
CA LEU A 809 -24.49 -3.01 -24.03
C LEU A 809 -23.70 -2.83 -25.33
N CYS A 810 -22.38 -3.02 -25.32
CA CYS A 810 -21.58 -3.01 -26.54
C CYS A 810 -21.99 -4.12 -27.51
N LEU A 811 -22.30 -5.33 -27.02
CA LEU A 811 -22.81 -6.42 -27.85
C LEU A 811 -24.16 -6.08 -28.48
N VAL A 812 -25.08 -5.49 -27.71
CA VAL A 812 -26.38 -5.03 -28.21
C VAL A 812 -26.21 -3.92 -29.24
N ALA A 813 -25.33 -2.94 -28.99
CA ALA A 813 -25.03 -1.87 -29.94
C ALA A 813 -24.42 -2.41 -31.24
N ALA A 814 -23.50 -3.39 -31.15
CA ALA A 814 -22.94 -4.06 -32.33
C ALA A 814 -24.02 -4.84 -33.11
N LEU A 815 -24.97 -5.48 -32.42
CA LEU A 815 -26.11 -6.15 -33.04
C LEU A 815 -27.02 -5.15 -33.77
N PHE A 816 -27.37 -4.03 -33.13
CA PHE A 816 -28.16 -2.96 -33.75
C PHE A 816 -27.46 -2.34 -34.96
N LEU A 817 -26.15 -2.08 -34.86
CA LEU A 817 -25.36 -1.57 -35.97
C LEU A 817 -25.37 -2.56 -37.14
N THR A 818 -25.22 -3.86 -36.85
CA THR A 818 -25.27 -4.91 -37.87
C THR A 818 -26.66 -4.95 -38.53
N ILE A 819 -27.74 -4.92 -37.75
CA ILE A 819 -29.12 -4.88 -38.26
C ILE A 819 -29.35 -3.61 -39.11
N TYR A 820 -28.85 -2.46 -38.67
CA TYR A 820 -28.95 -1.20 -39.38
C TYR A 820 -28.22 -1.24 -40.73
N LEU A 821 -26.98 -1.74 -40.77
CA LEU A 821 -26.20 -1.92 -42.00
C LEU A 821 -26.90 -2.90 -42.96
N VAL A 822 -27.46 -4.00 -42.45
CA VAL A 822 -28.26 -4.94 -43.24
C VAL A 822 -29.51 -4.27 -43.81
N ARG A 823 -30.23 -3.45 -43.03
CA ARG A 823 -31.40 -2.70 -43.52
C ARG A 823 -31.03 -1.70 -44.61
N LEU A 824 -29.95 -0.94 -44.44
CA LEU A 824 -29.44 -0.04 -45.47
C LEU A 824 -29.09 -0.80 -46.76
N ARG A 825 -28.49 -1.98 -46.63
CA ARG A 825 -28.20 -2.84 -47.77
C ARG A 825 -29.47 -3.28 -48.49
N ILE A 826 -30.50 -3.71 -47.75
CA ILE A 826 -31.79 -4.14 -48.32
C ILE A 826 -32.50 -2.98 -49.03
N GLN A 827 -32.52 -1.77 -48.45
CA GLN A 827 -33.14 -0.60 -49.07
C GLN A 827 -32.46 -0.22 -50.38
N ASN A 828 -31.12 -0.23 -50.41
CA ASN A 828 -30.37 0.05 -51.63
C ASN A 828 -30.64 -0.97 -52.75
N VAL A 829 -30.91 -2.23 -52.42
CA VAL A 829 -31.29 -3.24 -53.42
C VAL A 829 -32.70 -2.98 -53.96
N ARG A 830 -33.70 -2.75 -53.10
CA ARG A 830 -35.08 -2.47 -53.52
C ARG A 830 -35.20 -1.24 -54.42
N ASN A 831 -34.45 -0.17 -54.12
CA ASN A 831 -34.48 1.05 -54.94
C ASN A 831 -33.98 0.80 -56.37
N LYS A 832 -33.00 -0.10 -56.56
CA LYS A 832 -32.52 -0.49 -57.88
C LYS A 832 -33.54 -1.32 -58.66
N GLU A 833 -34.28 -2.19 -58.00
CA GLU A 833 -35.34 -2.99 -58.63
C GLU A 833 -36.49 -2.09 -59.13
N ILE A 834 -36.90 -1.10 -58.34
CA ILE A 834 -37.94 -0.13 -58.73
C ILE A 834 -37.50 0.67 -59.97
N GLN A 835 -36.26 1.16 -59.99
CA GLN A 835 -35.73 1.87 -61.16
C GLN A 835 -35.76 1.01 -62.42
N LYS A 836 -35.37 -0.27 -62.33
CA LYS A 836 -35.37 -1.19 -63.47
C LYS A 836 -36.78 -1.35 -64.06
N SER A 837 -37.80 -1.49 -63.23
CA SER A 837 -39.19 -1.62 -63.67
C SER A 837 -39.71 -0.35 -64.38
N GLN A 838 -39.24 0.83 -63.98
CA GLN A 838 -39.63 2.10 -64.63
C GLN A 838 -39.09 2.22 -66.06
N HIS A 839 -37.83 1.85 -66.29
CA HIS A 839 -37.21 1.90 -67.62
C HIS A 839 -37.89 0.95 -68.61
N GLU A 840 -38.39 -0.20 -68.14
CA GLU A 840 -39.08 -1.18 -68.98
C GLU A 840 -40.41 -0.65 -69.53
N LYS A 841 -41.16 0.12 -68.73
CA LYS A 841 -42.40 0.77 -69.20
C LYS A 841 -42.13 1.85 -70.23
N GLU A 842 -41.11 2.66 -70.02
CA GLU A 842 -40.72 3.75 -70.94
C GLU A 842 -40.33 3.21 -72.32
N LEU A 843 -39.64 2.06 -72.36
CA LEU A 843 -39.26 1.40 -73.61
C LEU A 843 -40.49 0.98 -74.44
N LEU A 844 -41.51 0.40 -73.80
CA LEU A 844 -42.75 -0.01 -74.47
C LEU A 844 -43.54 1.19 -75.02
N GLU A 845 -43.53 2.33 -74.34
CA GLU A 845 -44.18 3.55 -74.83
C GLU A 845 -43.49 4.11 -76.08
N LEU A 846 -42.15 4.07 -76.13
CA LEU A 846 -41.39 4.52 -77.30
C LEU A 846 -41.63 3.62 -78.52
N GLU A 847 -41.73 2.30 -78.32
CA GLU A 847 -42.03 1.36 -79.40
C GLU A 847 -43.43 1.64 -80.01
N ALA A 848 -44.43 1.93 -79.18
CA ALA A 848 -45.76 2.32 -79.63
C ALA A 848 -45.76 3.63 -80.43
N GLN A 849 -44.92 4.61 -80.08
CA GLN A 849 -44.79 5.87 -80.83
C GLN A 849 -44.20 5.64 -82.23
N ALA A 850 -43.14 4.82 -82.34
CA ALA A 850 -42.48 4.56 -83.62
C ALA A 850 -43.44 3.91 -84.64
N LEU A 851 -44.30 2.98 -84.20
CA LEU A 851 -45.27 2.28 -85.06
C LEU A 851 -46.40 3.19 -85.59
N ARG A 852 -46.69 4.31 -84.91
CA ARG A 852 -47.71 5.28 -85.36
C ARG A 852 -47.23 6.14 -86.53
N LEU A 853 -45.94 6.43 -86.61
CA LEU A 853 -45.35 7.31 -87.63
C LEU A 853 -45.16 6.63 -89.00
N GLN A 854 -45.41 5.32 -89.12
CA GLN A 854 -45.25 4.57 -90.36
C GLN A 854 -46.51 4.70 -91.25
N MET A 855 -46.47 5.59 -92.24
CA MET A 855 -47.50 5.80 -93.29
C MET A 855 -47.31 4.85 -94.49
N ASN A 856 -48.34 4.64 -95.33
CA ASN A 856 -48.25 3.88 -96.60
C ASN A 856 -47.91 4.84 -97.77
N PRO A 857 -46.63 5.05 -98.13
CA PRO A 857 -46.22 6.03 -99.15
C PRO A 857 -46.76 5.71 -100.54
N HIS A 858 -47.03 4.43 -100.83
CA HIS A 858 -47.55 4.00 -102.12
C HIS A 858 -48.92 4.62 -102.45
N PHE A 859 -49.81 4.75 -101.46
CA PHE A 859 -51.11 5.38 -101.65
C PHE A 859 -51.01 6.86 -102.05
N ILE A 860 -50.08 7.60 -101.45
CA ILE A 860 -49.86 9.03 -101.75
C ILE A 860 -49.45 9.19 -103.21
N PHE A 861 -48.50 8.38 -103.69
CA PHE A 861 -48.06 8.41 -105.08
C PHE A 861 -49.19 8.10 -106.07
N ASN A 862 -50.06 7.14 -105.77
CA ASN A 862 -51.20 6.79 -106.63
C ASN A 862 -52.22 7.92 -106.78
N CYS A 863 -52.50 8.64 -105.69
CA CYS A 863 -53.38 9.80 -105.74
C CYS A 863 -52.80 10.92 -106.61
N MET A 864 -51.49 11.20 -106.52
CA MET A 864 -50.85 12.21 -107.38
C MET A 864 -50.91 11.83 -108.86
N ASN A 865 -50.68 10.56 -109.20
CA ASN A 865 -50.76 10.08 -110.58
C ASN A 865 -52.18 10.19 -111.14
N SER A 866 -53.20 9.97 -110.30
CA SER A 866 -54.61 10.09 -110.70
C SER A 866 -54.99 11.54 -110.98
N ILE A 867 -54.52 12.48 -110.16
CA ILE A 867 -54.67 13.92 -110.39
C ILE A 867 -53.99 14.32 -111.70
N LYS A 868 -52.75 13.86 -111.94
CA LYS A 868 -52.02 14.10 -113.19
C LYS A 868 -52.81 13.60 -114.41
N SER A 869 -53.37 12.39 -114.35
CA SER A 869 -54.15 11.82 -115.45
C SER A 869 -55.41 12.64 -115.75
N LEU A 870 -56.16 13.07 -114.72
CA LEU A 870 -57.37 13.88 -114.91
C LEU A 870 -57.06 15.26 -115.54
N ILE A 871 -55.94 15.88 -115.15
CA ILE A 871 -55.46 17.12 -115.76
C ILE A 871 -55.09 16.90 -117.24
N GLN A 872 -54.43 15.78 -117.56
CA GLN A 872 -54.06 15.44 -118.94
C GLN A 872 -55.28 15.15 -119.84
N GLN A 873 -56.38 14.64 -119.27
CA GLN A 873 -57.63 14.38 -119.99
C GLN A 873 -58.54 15.62 -120.11
N HIS A 874 -58.07 16.80 -119.69
CA HIS A 874 -58.82 18.06 -119.67
C HIS A 874 -60.12 18.01 -118.82
N GLU A 875 -60.19 17.11 -117.83
CA GLU A 875 -61.32 17.03 -116.89
C GLU A 875 -61.06 17.87 -115.62
N GLU A 876 -60.89 19.19 -115.78
CA GLU A 876 -60.44 20.10 -114.70
C GLU A 876 -61.34 20.06 -113.45
N ASP A 877 -62.66 20.05 -113.62
CA ASP A 877 -63.62 20.02 -112.50
C ASP A 877 -63.48 18.75 -111.65
N LYS A 878 -63.27 17.59 -112.29
CA LYS A 878 -63.03 16.32 -111.59
C LYS A 878 -61.66 16.32 -110.90
N ALA A 879 -60.63 16.88 -111.54
CA ALA A 879 -59.30 17.01 -110.94
C ALA A 879 -59.31 17.90 -109.68
N VAL A 880 -60.01 19.05 -109.71
CA VAL A 880 -60.16 19.94 -108.55
C VAL A 880 -60.93 19.25 -107.42
N ARG A 881 -62.02 18.53 -107.74
CA ARG A 881 -62.79 17.77 -106.74
C ARG A 881 -61.97 16.63 -106.12
N TYR A 882 -61.16 15.94 -106.93
CA TYR A 882 -60.25 14.89 -106.46
C TYR A 882 -59.15 15.46 -105.56
N LEU A 883 -58.50 16.57 -105.96
CA LEU A 883 -57.48 17.26 -105.17
C LEU A 883 -58.03 17.77 -103.84
N THR A 884 -59.25 18.32 -103.83
CA THR A 884 -59.91 18.80 -102.61
C THR A 884 -60.17 17.65 -101.65
N THR A 885 -60.67 16.51 -102.16
CA THR A 885 -60.94 15.32 -101.34
C THR A 885 -59.63 14.69 -100.83
N PHE A 886 -58.58 14.66 -101.65
CA PHE A 886 -57.24 14.20 -101.29
C PHE A 886 -56.60 15.07 -100.19
N SER A 887 -56.71 16.39 -100.31
CA SER A 887 -56.17 17.34 -99.32
C SER A 887 -56.89 17.20 -97.98
N LYS A 888 -58.22 17.00 -97.99
CA LYS A 888 -58.99 16.70 -96.77
C LYS A 888 -58.52 15.41 -96.12
N LEU A 889 -58.33 14.33 -96.89
CA LEU A 889 -57.83 13.05 -96.37
C LEU A 889 -56.45 13.18 -95.72
N ILE A 890 -55.48 13.82 -96.40
CA ILE A 890 -54.11 14.01 -95.88
C ILE A 890 -54.12 14.83 -94.58
N ARG A 891 -54.92 15.91 -94.53
CA ARG A 891 -55.03 16.73 -93.33
C ARG A 891 -55.62 15.96 -92.15
N THR A 892 -56.65 15.14 -92.38
CA THR A 892 -57.24 14.28 -91.35
C THR A 892 -56.24 13.23 -90.86
N LEU A 893 -55.50 12.59 -91.77
CA LEU A 893 -54.47 11.60 -91.42
C LEU A 893 -53.35 12.20 -90.55
N PHE A 894 -52.80 13.36 -90.92
CA PHE A 894 -51.76 14.03 -90.11
C PHE A 894 -52.30 14.53 -88.77
N SER A 895 -53.51 15.10 -88.73
CA SER A 895 -54.15 15.54 -87.49
C SER A 895 -54.41 14.38 -86.51
N ASN A 896 -54.43 13.15 -87.01
CA ASN A 896 -54.67 11.93 -86.26
C ASN A 896 -53.38 11.19 -85.88
N ALA A 897 -52.25 11.46 -86.54
CA ALA A 897 -50.97 10.77 -86.32
C ALA A 897 -50.35 11.05 -84.92
N ASP A 898 -50.52 12.26 -84.39
CA ASP A 898 -50.01 12.65 -83.07
C ASP A 898 -50.93 12.24 -81.91
N LYS A 899 -52.16 11.80 -82.21
CA LYS A 899 -53.13 11.43 -81.18
C LYS A 899 -52.95 9.96 -80.79
N LYS A 900 -52.90 9.67 -79.47
CA LYS A 900 -52.79 8.29 -78.96
C LYS A 900 -54.00 7.44 -79.39
N GLU A 901 -55.16 8.06 -79.50
CA GLU A 901 -56.44 7.48 -79.94
C GLU A 901 -57.20 8.53 -80.75
N ILE A 902 -58.03 8.06 -81.66
CA ILE A 902 -58.98 8.89 -82.39
C ILE A 902 -60.38 8.36 -82.16
N THR A 903 -61.37 9.23 -82.36
CA THR A 903 -62.76 8.78 -82.28
C THR A 903 -63.04 7.83 -83.44
N LEU A 904 -63.93 6.86 -83.21
CA LEU A 904 -64.43 5.99 -84.28
C LEU A 904 -65.08 6.83 -85.38
N PHE A 905 -65.65 7.99 -85.03
CA PHE A 905 -66.12 8.99 -85.99
C PHE A 905 -65.00 9.48 -86.93
N ASP A 906 -63.84 9.89 -86.39
CA ASP A 906 -62.72 10.39 -87.19
C ASP A 906 -62.14 9.31 -88.12
N GLU A 907 -62.05 8.06 -87.65
CA GLU A 907 -61.61 6.92 -88.47
C GLU A 907 -62.64 6.61 -89.58
N MET A 908 -63.93 6.65 -89.27
CA MET A 908 -65.01 6.43 -90.26
C MET A 908 -65.06 7.52 -91.34
N GLU A 909 -64.87 8.78 -90.96
CA GLU A 909 -64.76 9.89 -91.93
C GLU A 909 -63.50 9.74 -92.80
N THR A 910 -62.38 9.28 -92.22
CA THR A 910 -61.16 8.96 -92.99
C THR A 910 -61.43 7.84 -93.99
N CYS A 911 -62.10 6.76 -93.58
CA CYS A 911 -62.48 5.65 -94.44
C CYS A 911 -63.42 6.07 -95.57
N LYS A 912 -64.38 6.96 -95.28
CA LYS A 912 -65.30 7.52 -96.28
C LYS A 912 -64.58 8.36 -97.34
N LEU A 913 -63.67 9.25 -96.93
CA LEU A 913 -62.85 10.03 -97.86
C LEU A 913 -61.96 9.11 -98.71
N TYR A 914 -61.42 8.05 -98.12
CA TYR A 914 -60.63 7.05 -98.81
C TYR A 914 -61.45 6.29 -99.87
N LEU A 915 -62.60 5.72 -99.49
CA LEU A 915 -63.54 5.04 -100.39
C LEU A 915 -63.99 5.95 -101.54
N GLN A 916 -64.24 7.23 -101.26
CA GLN A 916 -64.64 8.21 -102.25
C GLN A 916 -63.54 8.49 -103.29
N LEU A 917 -62.28 8.62 -102.87
CA LEU A 917 -61.14 8.80 -103.79
C LEU A 917 -60.91 7.57 -104.66
N GLU A 918 -60.96 6.38 -104.05
CA GLU A 918 -60.78 5.11 -104.77
C GLU A 918 -61.92 4.87 -105.78
N ALA A 919 -63.17 5.18 -105.43
CA ALA A 919 -64.31 5.08 -106.34
C ALA A 919 -64.21 6.06 -107.52
N MET A 920 -63.70 7.27 -107.28
CA MET A 920 -63.40 8.23 -108.34
C MET A 920 -62.26 7.75 -109.25
N ARG A 921 -61.23 7.11 -108.69
CA ARG A 921 -60.07 6.65 -109.47
C ARG A 921 -60.42 5.50 -110.42
N PHE A 922 -61.38 4.66 -110.06
CA PHE A 922 -61.79 3.51 -110.88
C PHE A 922 -63.08 3.76 -111.67
N ASP A 923 -63.39 5.01 -112.03
CA ASP A 923 -64.56 5.39 -112.85
C ASP A 923 -65.87 4.71 -112.40
N ALA A 924 -66.12 4.66 -111.08
CA ALA A 924 -67.30 4.02 -110.48
C ALA A 924 -67.48 2.52 -110.82
N ARG A 925 -66.38 1.78 -111.00
CA ARG A 925 -66.37 0.30 -111.07
C ARG A 925 -66.87 -0.38 -109.80
N PHE A 926 -66.98 0.34 -108.69
CA PHE A 926 -67.62 -0.16 -107.49
C PHE A 926 -68.52 0.89 -106.84
N SER A 927 -69.51 0.42 -106.12
CA SER A 927 -70.35 1.22 -105.24
C SER A 927 -70.02 0.89 -103.79
N TYR A 928 -70.28 1.82 -102.88
CA TYR A 928 -70.11 1.57 -101.46
C TYR A 928 -71.28 2.12 -100.68
N GLN A 929 -71.60 1.46 -99.58
CA GLN A 929 -72.60 1.90 -98.61
C GLN A 929 -71.98 1.87 -97.22
N ILE A 930 -72.23 2.94 -96.45
CA ILE A 930 -71.81 3.04 -95.05
C ILE A 930 -73.08 3.02 -94.21
N ILE A 931 -73.22 2.02 -93.34
CA ILE A 931 -74.34 1.88 -92.41
C ILE A 931 -73.82 2.07 -90.99
N VAL A 932 -74.44 2.96 -90.24
CA VAL A 932 -74.14 3.19 -88.83
C VAL A 932 -75.43 3.02 -88.06
N ASP A 933 -75.40 2.23 -86.99
CA ASP A 933 -76.51 2.09 -86.07
C ASP A 933 -76.85 3.45 -85.42
N GLU A 934 -78.12 3.87 -85.47
CA GLU A 934 -78.58 5.17 -84.96
C GLU A 934 -78.36 5.33 -83.45
N ASN A 935 -78.24 4.22 -82.71
CA ASN A 935 -78.05 4.22 -81.26
C ASN A 935 -76.58 4.32 -80.81
N LEU A 936 -75.64 4.56 -81.74
CA LEU A 936 -74.21 4.52 -81.47
C LEU A 936 -73.55 5.90 -81.59
N ASP A 937 -73.04 6.45 -80.49
CA ASP A 937 -72.25 7.69 -80.51
C ASP A 937 -70.79 7.41 -80.88
N LEU A 938 -70.49 7.50 -82.18
CA LEU A 938 -69.16 7.31 -82.75
C LEU A 938 -68.09 8.26 -82.16
N LYS A 939 -68.46 9.41 -81.57
CA LYS A 939 -67.50 10.35 -80.97
C LYS A 939 -67.04 9.93 -79.57
N SER A 940 -67.82 9.10 -78.89
CA SER A 940 -67.49 8.60 -77.54
C SER A 940 -66.50 7.42 -77.58
N ILE A 941 -66.47 6.67 -78.68
CA ILE A 941 -65.66 5.47 -78.83
C ILE A 941 -64.26 5.85 -79.32
N GLN A 942 -63.24 5.58 -78.51
CA GLN A 942 -61.84 5.83 -78.83
C GLN A 942 -61.17 4.56 -79.34
N ILE A 943 -60.50 4.65 -80.48
CA ILE A 943 -59.79 3.54 -81.10
C ILE A 943 -58.37 3.96 -81.51
N PRO A 944 -57.41 3.02 -81.59
CA PRO A 944 -56.14 3.27 -82.25
C PRO A 944 -56.40 3.71 -83.70
N ALA A 945 -55.69 4.75 -84.15
CA ALA A 945 -55.84 5.26 -85.51
C ALA A 945 -55.44 4.22 -86.58
N LEU A 946 -56.11 4.26 -87.73
CA LEU A 946 -55.77 3.50 -88.94
C LEU A 946 -55.92 1.97 -88.79
N ILE A 947 -56.92 1.52 -88.04
CA ILE A 947 -57.23 0.09 -87.86
C ILE A 947 -58.27 -0.43 -88.87
N ILE A 948 -59.11 0.44 -89.44
CA ILE A 948 -60.16 0.05 -90.40
C ILE A 948 -59.63 0.13 -91.84
N GLN A 949 -58.89 1.20 -92.14
CA GLN A 949 -58.43 1.53 -93.50
C GLN A 949 -57.70 0.38 -94.23
N PRO A 950 -56.75 -0.38 -93.63
CA PRO A 950 -56.03 -1.43 -94.36
C PRO A 950 -56.92 -2.58 -94.83
N PHE A 951 -58.03 -2.84 -94.15
CA PHE A 951 -58.99 -3.86 -94.55
C PHE A 951 -59.86 -3.37 -95.70
N ILE A 952 -60.23 -2.08 -95.72
CA ILE A 952 -60.89 -1.44 -96.87
C ILE A 952 -59.97 -1.45 -98.10
N GLU A 953 -58.68 -1.14 -97.93
CA GLU A 953 -57.68 -1.22 -99.01
C GLU A 953 -57.63 -2.64 -99.60
N ASN A 954 -57.57 -3.66 -98.75
CA ASN A 954 -57.61 -5.05 -99.22
C ASN A 954 -58.92 -5.41 -99.94
N ALA A 955 -60.07 -4.97 -99.43
CA ALA A 955 -61.37 -5.23 -100.04
C ALA A 955 -61.46 -4.65 -101.47
N ILE A 956 -60.98 -3.42 -101.68
CA ILE A 956 -60.96 -2.80 -103.01
C ILE A 956 -59.97 -3.52 -103.93
N TRP A 957 -58.70 -3.57 -103.54
CA TRP A 957 -57.62 -3.97 -104.45
C TRP A 957 -57.55 -5.48 -104.69
N HIS A 958 -57.85 -6.28 -103.69
CA HIS A 958 -57.75 -7.75 -103.77
C HIS A 958 -59.11 -8.42 -103.99
N GLY A 959 -60.21 -7.77 -103.61
CA GLY A 959 -61.57 -8.25 -103.83
C GLY A 959 -62.18 -7.74 -105.13
N ILE A 960 -62.30 -6.42 -105.28
CA ILE A 960 -63.17 -5.82 -106.32
C ILE A 960 -62.46 -5.45 -107.61
N VAL A 961 -61.27 -4.85 -107.57
CA VAL A 961 -60.52 -4.45 -108.79
C VAL A 961 -60.31 -5.61 -109.78
N PRO A 962 -60.06 -6.87 -109.34
CA PRO A 962 -59.95 -8.03 -110.25
C PRO A 962 -61.27 -8.55 -110.81
N LYS A 963 -62.43 -8.09 -110.31
CA LYS A 963 -63.77 -8.48 -110.77
C LYS A 963 -64.09 -7.73 -112.07
N ASN A 964 -64.61 -8.46 -113.07
CA ASN A 964 -65.02 -7.85 -114.35
C ASN A 964 -66.37 -7.10 -114.27
N GLU A 965 -67.16 -7.40 -113.23
CA GLU A 965 -68.45 -6.77 -112.95
C GLU A 965 -68.33 -5.70 -111.87
N LYS A 966 -69.34 -4.82 -111.76
CA LYS A 966 -69.39 -3.81 -110.71
C LYS A 966 -69.48 -4.47 -109.33
N GLY A 967 -68.55 -4.15 -108.44
CA GLY A 967 -68.54 -4.62 -107.05
C GLY A 967 -69.24 -3.67 -106.07
N HIS A 968 -69.49 -4.16 -104.87
CA HIS A 968 -70.10 -3.45 -103.76
C HIS A 968 -69.32 -3.68 -102.46
N ILE A 969 -69.02 -2.60 -101.73
CA ILE A 969 -68.46 -2.64 -100.38
C ILE A 969 -69.48 -2.11 -99.39
N LEU A 970 -69.83 -2.92 -98.41
CA LEU A 970 -70.61 -2.52 -97.26
C LEU A 970 -69.69 -2.34 -96.04
N LEU A 971 -69.62 -1.12 -95.54
CA LEU A 971 -68.99 -0.81 -94.26
C LEU A 971 -70.09 -0.56 -93.23
N SER A 972 -70.19 -1.42 -92.22
CA SER A 972 -71.22 -1.31 -91.18
C SER A 972 -70.61 -1.23 -89.79
N VAL A 973 -71.16 -0.36 -88.94
CA VAL A 973 -70.80 -0.26 -87.52
C VAL A 973 -72.05 -0.57 -86.72
N LEU A 974 -72.02 -1.68 -85.99
CA LEU A 974 -73.17 -2.23 -85.27
C LEU A 974 -72.85 -2.36 -83.79
N LYS A 975 -73.85 -2.10 -82.94
CA LYS A 975 -73.77 -2.38 -81.51
C LYS A 975 -74.29 -3.79 -81.23
N ASN A 976 -73.48 -4.61 -80.55
CA ASN A 976 -73.90 -5.95 -80.12
C ASN A 976 -73.60 -6.09 -78.61
N ASN A 977 -74.63 -6.00 -77.76
CA ASN A 977 -74.51 -5.99 -76.30
C ASN A 977 -73.46 -4.98 -75.76
N LYS A 978 -72.34 -5.47 -75.23
CA LYS A 978 -71.21 -4.70 -74.66
C LYS A 978 -70.03 -4.55 -75.64
N THR A 979 -70.26 -4.80 -76.92
CA THR A 979 -69.22 -4.74 -77.96
C THR A 979 -69.67 -3.89 -79.13
N VAL A 980 -68.72 -3.18 -79.71
CA VAL A 980 -68.87 -2.48 -80.99
C VAL A 980 -68.23 -3.35 -82.05
N GLU A 981 -69.01 -3.73 -83.06
CA GLU A 981 -68.56 -4.52 -84.19
C GLU A 981 -68.45 -3.64 -85.44
N ILE A 982 -67.25 -3.55 -85.99
CA ILE A 982 -66.98 -2.88 -87.26
C ILE A 982 -66.85 -3.98 -88.30
N ILE A 983 -67.75 -3.97 -89.28
CA ILE A 983 -67.88 -5.01 -90.28
C ILE A 983 -67.60 -4.41 -91.67
N ILE A 984 -66.63 -4.99 -92.36
CA ILE A 984 -66.29 -4.67 -93.74
C ILE A 984 -66.64 -5.88 -94.59
N ASP A 985 -67.63 -5.75 -95.47
CA ASP A 985 -68.19 -6.83 -96.27
C ASP A 985 -68.06 -6.47 -97.77
N ASP A 986 -67.27 -7.25 -98.51
CA ASP A 986 -67.06 -7.09 -99.95
C ASP A 986 -67.66 -8.26 -100.74
N ASP A 987 -68.20 -7.99 -101.93
CA ASP A 987 -68.70 -9.00 -102.88
C ASP A 987 -67.66 -9.37 -103.96
N GLY A 988 -66.37 -9.23 -103.64
CA GLY A 988 -65.26 -9.45 -104.56
C GLY A 988 -65.00 -10.91 -104.88
N ILE A 989 -63.89 -11.18 -105.57
CA ILE A 989 -63.52 -12.55 -106.00
C ILE A 989 -63.14 -13.50 -104.84
N GLY A 990 -63.02 -12.99 -103.61
CA GLY A 990 -62.56 -13.74 -102.43
C GLY A 990 -61.05 -13.97 -102.37
N ARG A 991 -60.55 -14.35 -101.17
CA ARG A 991 -59.09 -14.40 -100.89
C ARG A 991 -58.36 -15.56 -101.59
N GLU A 992 -59.00 -16.71 -101.78
CA GLU A 992 -58.40 -17.87 -102.47
C GLU A 992 -58.13 -17.57 -103.95
N ALA A 993 -59.12 -17.03 -104.66
CA ALA A 993 -58.98 -16.61 -106.05
C ALA A 993 -57.95 -15.47 -106.18
N SER A 994 -57.95 -14.52 -105.25
CA SER A 994 -56.95 -13.44 -105.20
C SER A 994 -55.51 -13.97 -105.02
N LYS A 995 -55.31 -15.02 -104.21
CA LYS A 995 -53.99 -15.69 -104.07
C LYS A 995 -53.57 -16.44 -105.34
N GLN A 996 -54.50 -17.08 -106.05
CA GLN A 996 -54.20 -17.75 -107.33
C GLN A 996 -53.81 -16.73 -108.41
N ASN A 997 -54.53 -15.59 -108.52
CA ASN A 997 -54.18 -14.50 -109.44
C ASN A 997 -52.81 -13.89 -109.13
N LYS A 998 -52.45 -13.73 -107.84
CA LYS A 998 -51.12 -13.27 -107.41
C LYS A 998 -49.98 -14.23 -107.78
N SER A 999 -50.27 -15.51 -108.02
CA SER A 999 -49.27 -16.50 -108.39
C SER A 999 -48.90 -16.42 -109.88
N ALA A 1000 -49.80 -15.89 -110.73
CA ALA A 1000 -49.59 -15.74 -112.17
C ALA A 1000 -48.86 -14.43 -112.55
N SER A 1001 -48.95 -13.38 -111.72
CA SER A 1001 -48.20 -12.12 -111.87
C SER A 1001 -47.09 -12.06 -110.80
N GLY A 1002 -45.83 -12.26 -111.15
CA GLY A 1002 -44.68 -12.49 -110.25
C GLY A 1002 -44.28 -11.41 -109.22
N LEU A 1003 -45.22 -10.84 -108.46
CA LEU A 1003 -44.99 -9.89 -107.36
C LEU A 1003 -45.52 -10.46 -106.04
N LYS A 1004 -44.62 -11.00 -105.20
CA LYS A 1004 -44.90 -11.39 -103.81
C LYS A 1004 -45.08 -10.14 -102.92
N HIS A 1005 -46.27 -9.56 -102.90
CA HIS A 1005 -46.63 -8.53 -101.93
C HIS A 1005 -47.39 -9.17 -100.75
N ASN A 1006 -46.70 -9.42 -99.63
CA ASN A 1006 -47.33 -9.77 -98.35
C ASN A 1006 -48.01 -8.52 -97.78
N SER A 1007 -49.22 -8.67 -97.23
CA SER A 1007 -50.06 -7.58 -96.69
C SER A 1007 -49.46 -6.96 -95.42
N LYS A 1008 -48.39 -6.15 -95.57
CA LYS A 1008 -47.72 -5.44 -94.46
C LYS A 1008 -48.68 -4.60 -93.61
N GLY A 1009 -49.73 -4.04 -94.23
CA GLY A 1009 -50.75 -3.25 -93.53
C GLY A 1009 -51.54 -4.04 -92.49
N VAL A 1010 -51.89 -5.30 -92.75
CA VAL A 1010 -52.69 -6.12 -91.82
C VAL A 1010 -51.85 -6.54 -90.60
N ASN A 1011 -50.60 -6.94 -90.82
CA ASN A 1011 -49.68 -7.26 -89.72
C ASN A 1011 -49.42 -6.03 -88.84
N LEU A 1012 -49.29 -4.85 -89.44
CA LEU A 1012 -49.10 -3.59 -88.71
C LEU A 1012 -50.33 -3.25 -87.85
N THR A 1013 -51.54 -3.45 -88.38
CA THR A 1013 -52.80 -3.28 -87.62
C THR A 1013 -52.91 -4.27 -86.48
N GLN A 1014 -52.53 -5.54 -86.68
CA GLN A 1014 -52.50 -6.54 -85.61
C GLN A 1014 -51.48 -6.19 -84.52
N SER A 1015 -50.28 -5.72 -84.90
CA SER A 1015 -49.26 -5.26 -83.94
C SER A 1015 -49.71 -4.04 -83.14
N ARG A 1016 -50.39 -3.07 -83.78
CA ARG A 1016 -50.95 -1.89 -83.11
C ARG A 1016 -52.02 -2.27 -82.08
N LEU A 1017 -52.87 -3.21 -82.42
CA LEU A 1017 -53.96 -3.68 -81.55
C LEU A 1017 -53.44 -4.54 -80.39
N LEU A 1018 -52.38 -5.33 -80.61
CA LEU A 1018 -51.72 -6.12 -79.56
C LEU A 1018 -50.99 -5.23 -78.54
N LEU A 1019 -50.27 -4.20 -79.01
CA LEU A 1019 -49.61 -3.22 -78.14
C LEU A 1019 -50.64 -2.43 -77.31
N ASP A 1020 -51.78 -2.06 -77.88
CA ASP A 1020 -52.86 -1.39 -77.14
C ASP A 1020 -53.46 -2.31 -76.06
N ASN A 1021 -53.70 -3.58 -76.38
CA ASN A 1021 -54.15 -4.58 -75.41
C ASN A 1021 -53.14 -4.74 -74.25
N MET A 1022 -51.82 -4.75 -74.52
CA MET A 1022 -50.78 -4.90 -73.49
C MET A 1022 -50.61 -3.64 -72.63
N LEU A 1023 -50.71 -2.45 -73.21
CA LEU A 1023 -50.52 -1.18 -72.50
C LEU A 1023 -51.75 -0.75 -71.70
N LYS A 1024 -52.96 -1.10 -72.16
CA LYS A 1024 -54.22 -0.58 -71.59
C LYS A 1024 -55.21 -1.65 -71.13
N GLN A 1025 -54.88 -2.93 -71.22
CA GLN A 1025 -55.77 -4.05 -70.85
C GLN A 1025 -57.12 -4.06 -71.58
N ARG A 1026 -57.21 -3.45 -72.77
CA ARG A 1026 -58.40 -3.57 -73.62
C ARG A 1026 -58.41 -4.94 -74.30
N HIS A 1027 -59.60 -5.47 -74.55
CA HIS A 1027 -59.81 -6.71 -75.29
C HIS A 1027 -60.43 -6.38 -76.65
N ALA A 1028 -59.59 -6.12 -77.64
CA ALA A 1028 -60.01 -6.02 -79.03
C ALA A 1028 -59.54 -7.26 -79.83
N THR A 1029 -60.36 -7.73 -80.78
CA THR A 1029 -60.04 -8.89 -81.63
C THR A 1029 -60.44 -8.63 -83.08
N ILE A 1030 -59.82 -9.36 -84.01
CA ILE A 1030 -60.07 -9.25 -85.46
C ILE A 1030 -60.37 -10.65 -85.99
N ALA A 1031 -61.51 -10.81 -86.66
CA ALA A 1031 -61.91 -12.02 -87.38
C ALA A 1031 -62.05 -11.73 -88.89
N ILE A 1032 -61.53 -12.62 -89.73
CA ILE A 1032 -61.63 -12.52 -91.20
C ILE A 1032 -62.33 -13.78 -91.69
N ILE A 1033 -63.47 -13.63 -92.36
CA ILE A 1033 -64.38 -14.69 -92.80
C ILE A 1033 -64.44 -14.67 -94.34
N ASP A 1034 -64.22 -15.81 -94.98
CA ASP A 1034 -64.32 -15.96 -96.44
C ASP A 1034 -65.76 -16.39 -96.83
N LYS A 1035 -66.44 -15.63 -97.71
CA LYS A 1035 -67.82 -15.93 -98.15
C LYS A 1035 -67.82 -16.92 -99.31
N ARG A 1036 -68.81 -17.81 -99.35
CA ARG A 1036 -69.04 -18.78 -100.45
C ARG A 1036 -70.51 -18.77 -100.86
N ASN A 1037 -70.77 -18.89 -102.16
CA ASN A 1037 -72.13 -18.96 -102.70
C ASN A 1037 -72.72 -20.39 -102.57
N HIS A 1038 -74.00 -20.56 -102.96
CA HIS A 1038 -74.73 -21.83 -102.88
C HIS A 1038 -74.10 -22.99 -103.70
N TYR A 1039 -73.13 -22.69 -104.57
CA TYR A 1039 -72.37 -23.67 -105.37
C TYR A 1039 -70.94 -23.93 -104.82
N GLY A 1040 -70.60 -23.37 -103.66
CA GLY A 1040 -69.30 -23.55 -102.99
C GLY A 1040 -68.15 -22.69 -103.55
N LEU A 1041 -68.42 -21.80 -104.50
CA LEU A 1041 -67.46 -20.85 -105.09
C LEU A 1041 -67.32 -19.61 -104.20
N ALA A 1042 -66.14 -18.97 -104.23
CA ALA A 1042 -65.84 -17.78 -103.43
C ALA A 1042 -66.71 -16.59 -103.85
N ASP A 1043 -67.27 -15.88 -102.86
CA ASP A 1043 -68.30 -14.82 -103.03
C ASP A 1043 -67.97 -13.56 -102.18
N GLY A 1044 -66.67 -13.30 -102.01
CA GLY A 1044 -66.13 -12.13 -101.30
C GLY A 1044 -65.58 -12.41 -99.90
N THR A 1045 -65.24 -11.35 -99.16
CA THR A 1045 -64.66 -11.44 -97.80
C THR A 1045 -65.46 -10.58 -96.82
N LYS A 1046 -65.56 -11.04 -95.58
CA LYS A 1046 -66.14 -10.30 -94.46
C LYS A 1046 -65.12 -10.18 -93.33
N VAL A 1047 -64.74 -8.96 -92.98
CA VAL A 1047 -63.85 -8.67 -91.84
C VAL A 1047 -64.69 -8.10 -90.69
N ILE A 1048 -64.52 -8.64 -89.49
CA ILE A 1048 -65.19 -8.20 -88.27
C ILE A 1048 -64.11 -7.79 -87.27
N ILE A 1049 -64.13 -6.52 -86.87
CA ILE A 1049 -63.29 -6.00 -85.78
C ILE A 1049 -64.21 -5.79 -84.58
N THR A 1050 -63.93 -6.49 -83.48
CA THR A 1050 -64.74 -6.44 -82.26
C THR A 1050 -63.97 -5.71 -81.17
N ILE A 1051 -64.58 -4.68 -80.60
CA ILE A 1051 -64.00 -3.85 -79.55
C ILE A 1051 -64.94 -3.87 -78.34
N ASN A 1052 -64.42 -4.27 -77.18
CA ASN A 1052 -65.19 -4.25 -75.94
C ASN A 1052 -65.44 -2.81 -75.49
N GLU A 1053 -66.70 -2.47 -75.28
CA GLU A 1053 -67.16 -1.21 -74.67
C GLU A 1053 -67.03 -1.35 -73.14
N GLU A 1054 -65.80 -1.56 -72.65
CA GLU A 1054 -65.51 -1.35 -71.23
C GLU A 1054 -65.29 0.15 -71.03
N ILE A 1055 -66.26 0.77 -70.37
CA ILE A 1055 -66.23 2.15 -69.90
C ILE A 1055 -65.00 2.29 -68.99
N SER A 1056 -63.95 2.93 -69.50
CA SER A 1056 -62.91 3.54 -68.66
C SER A 1056 -63.40 4.89 -68.15
#